data_AF-C0BDC1-F1
#
_entry.id   AF-C0BDC1-F1
#
_cell.length_a   1.000
_cell.length_b   1.000
_cell.length_c   1.000
_cell.angle_alpha   90.00
_cell.angle_beta   90.00
_cell.angle_gamma   90.00
#
_symmetry.space_group_name_H-M   'P 1'
#
loop_
_entity.id
_entity.type
_entity.pdbx_description
1 polymer ?
#
loop_
_entity_poly.entity_id
_entity_poly.type
_entity_poly.pdbx_seq_one_letter_code
_entity_poly.pdbx_strand_id
1 'polypeptide(L)'
;MRKRLFSILLALCMVLCFVPTTAFAEGKTEETPVCTCEMACAEETMNAECPVCGADGALAENCGKYAAEESGQTGTSNDAPTITAADVQALIDALPEAETISEDNTADVEVQLEAIDEAKVQLSDEDFAVLDFTRYDAAVAALMALSGEPDNAFAPQTANDHTHCYCGGSSTAGDHASHSDVTYTAWDGTSSITYTNNTAYVYLTENATLNGHLTVDGKTLYLCLNGKTLASNGTAKIQVKNGGRLVLCDCQGGGTFKGATQSVWGGACIYLYTSTLDMFGGKLTGGKVTSGGGGGAIALDDQQCIFNMYGGEISGNNGNNYGGAVFRKFNNNIPNTTGGAFNMYGGTIKDNTAKNGGAFFSTTGGTINMTGGTISGNKATQSSNDAGGGAIYMRGSGTINISGNAQITGNSSSLDGGAILMGWGTINISDSAKINNNTANRWGGAICLRQDSNQVTTLNMRGGEISGNRATKEGGAVHVLDKDCMFYLYDGKITGNISGDGGAIYLNQEPSWLIMQGGEISGNTATGNGGGVYIYRTGSVCQLYSGKIENNKASGNGGGIYINPSNSGRLRVGNKPLVQNNTVSGKANNVYLPSGKTLTIEIGMSKGASIGVTTANIRYPVAFSNNYKKDYANYFFADDANAHVEYKDDQKLYLVSGAVARPLTVTFDPNGGMLAEADKTKSLTTGEPYGTLPVPSYAGYDFAGWYTEQNGGTEIKENTTVTVFGTQTLYAHWTPIHVHSYIQQVQKPEALKTPADCTNNAVYYLSCACGEVSTNDADTFTAANTALDHNWGAWTQNSDQKTHTRICKRDTSHTETENCHGGTADCTHKAACTVCGGEYGEMAAHSFTAEKAETQYLKSAATCTEKAVYYKSCAVCGLSSEGTADEATFFSGNALDHDWGAWTQNSDQKTHTRICKRDTSHTETENCHGGTATCTHKAVCTVCGGEYGEMAAHSFTAEKAEAQYLKSAATCTEKAIYYKSCAVCGLSSEVTADEATFFSGNALDHNWGAWTSNEDGTHTRTCTVDGCSAGTQTENCIDANKDHKCDICDYIISECADDNKDHKCDYCGKKLTEHTGGKATCKDKAKCEVCGAEYGELDPKNHTNLKHFPAKAATKTTEGNIEYWYCDGCGKYYSDKDGTKEIKKADTITTKLKDDSKSPQTGDSSNLALWLALLFVSGGAAIRTTAVSRKKKYNK
;
A
#
# COMPACT_ATOMS: atom_id res chain seq x y z
N MET A 1 -11.23 16.35 -57.17
CA MET A 1 -12.27 17.39 -57.38
C MET A 1 -12.84 17.74 -56.01
N ARG A 2 -12.86 19.01 -55.58
CA ARG A 2 -13.97 19.99 -55.74
C ARG A 2 -15.34 19.39 -55.32
N LYS A 3 -16.16 20.01 -54.46
CA LYS A 3 -16.07 21.33 -53.79
C LYS A 3 -17.13 21.43 -52.66
N ARG A 4 -16.80 22.20 -51.61
CA ARG A 4 -17.63 23.21 -50.91
C ARG A 4 -19.15 22.99 -50.74
N LEU A 5 -19.59 23.03 -49.48
CA LEU A 5 -20.71 23.77 -48.85
C LEU A 5 -20.78 23.17 -47.43
N PHE A 6 -20.36 23.81 -46.34
CA PHE A 6 -20.83 25.08 -45.78
C PHE A 6 -19.69 25.84 -45.08
N SER A 7 -19.36 27.05 -45.54
CA SER A 7 -18.48 27.99 -44.84
C SER A 7 -18.78 29.41 -45.34
N ILE A 8 -19.94 29.95 -44.96
CA ILE A 8 -20.36 31.37 -44.90
C ILE A 8 -21.62 31.35 -44.02
N LEU A 9 -21.47 31.53 -42.70
CA LEU A 9 -22.55 32.01 -41.79
C LEU A 9 -22.09 32.39 -40.37
N LEU A 10 -20.85 32.09 -39.96
CA LEU A 10 -20.33 32.43 -38.63
C LEU A 10 -19.13 33.39 -38.69
N ALA A 11 -19.34 34.57 -39.27
CA ALA A 11 -18.37 35.66 -39.26
C ALA A 11 -19.04 37.03 -39.43
N LEU A 12 -19.97 37.40 -38.55
CA LEU A 12 -20.44 38.78 -38.32
C LEU A 12 -21.42 38.85 -37.13
N CYS A 13 -20.87 38.98 -35.91
CA CYS A 13 -21.43 39.73 -34.78
C CYS A 13 -20.44 39.62 -33.61
N MET A 14 -19.50 40.56 -33.57
CA MET A 14 -18.60 40.80 -32.45
C MET A 14 -19.04 42.13 -31.81
N VAL A 15 -18.72 42.34 -30.52
CA VAL A 15 -18.70 43.63 -29.77
C VAL A 15 -19.89 43.95 -28.85
N LEU A 16 -19.53 44.26 -27.57
CA LEU A 16 -20.30 44.80 -26.41
C LEU A 16 -21.28 43.83 -25.70
N CYS A 17 -21.26 43.67 -24.36
CA CYS A 17 -20.65 44.47 -23.27
C CYS A 17 -19.77 43.67 -22.28
N PHE A 18 -18.88 44.39 -21.58
CA PHE A 18 -18.03 43.94 -20.46
C PHE A 18 -18.83 43.76 -19.15
N VAL A 19 -18.44 42.83 -18.25
CA VAL A 19 -17.70 43.05 -16.96
C VAL A 19 -17.20 41.68 -16.43
N PRO A 20 -15.96 41.54 -15.93
CA PRO A 20 -15.57 40.44 -15.06
C PRO A 20 -15.48 40.87 -13.58
N THR A 21 -16.10 40.12 -12.66
CA THR A 21 -15.82 40.19 -11.22
C THR A 21 -15.22 38.88 -10.74
N THR A 22 -14.09 38.99 -10.04
CA THR A 22 -13.24 37.91 -9.55
C THR A 22 -13.81 37.22 -8.31
N ALA A 23 -13.77 35.88 -8.27
CA ALA A 23 -13.42 35.08 -7.08
C ALA A 23 -13.35 33.59 -7.44
N PHE A 24 -12.16 33.01 -7.38
CA PHE A 24 -11.97 31.58 -7.05
C PHE A 24 -11.07 31.54 -5.82
N ALA A 25 -11.45 30.73 -4.84
CA ALA A 25 -10.63 30.39 -3.68
C ALA A 25 -9.97 29.02 -3.91
N GLU A 26 -9.11 28.63 -2.95
CA GLU A 26 -8.35 27.38 -2.89
C GLU A 26 -7.19 27.28 -3.92
N GLY A 27 -6.02 26.76 -3.54
CA GLY A 27 -5.55 26.35 -2.22
C GLY A 27 -4.11 25.84 -2.34
N LYS A 28 -3.21 26.28 -1.46
CA LYS A 28 -1.84 25.74 -1.37
C LYS A 28 -1.81 24.56 -0.42
N THR A 29 -0.99 23.55 -0.73
CA THR A 29 -0.43 22.62 0.26
C THR A 29 1.04 22.97 0.47
N GLU A 30 1.45 23.08 1.72
CA GLU A 30 2.81 23.43 2.15
C GLU A 30 3.70 22.18 2.34
N GLU A 31 5.02 22.37 2.30
CA GLU A 31 6.01 21.40 2.79
C GLU A 31 6.70 21.98 4.04
N THR A 32 7.12 21.11 4.95
CA THR A 32 7.50 21.41 6.35
C THR A 32 8.95 21.92 6.52
N PRO A 33 9.25 22.86 7.46
CA PRO A 33 10.61 23.37 7.69
C PRO A 33 11.54 22.42 8.47
N VAL A 34 12.83 22.77 8.57
CA VAL A 34 13.89 22.02 9.30
C VAL A 34 14.68 22.99 10.21
N CYS A 35 15.10 22.54 11.41
CA CYS A 35 15.82 23.38 12.38
C CYS A 35 17.17 23.90 11.86
N THR A 36 17.54 25.13 12.26
CA THR A 36 18.77 25.82 11.86
C THR A 36 19.68 26.27 13.01
N CYS A 37 19.42 25.87 14.26
CA CYS A 37 20.26 26.28 15.40
C CYS A 37 21.58 25.50 15.46
N GLU A 38 22.69 26.21 15.66
CA GLU A 38 24.03 25.63 15.78
C GLU A 38 24.36 25.12 17.21
N MET A 39 23.48 25.40 18.18
CA MET A 39 23.56 24.92 19.56
C MET A 39 22.14 24.64 20.08
N ALA A 40 22.00 23.67 21.00
CA ALA A 40 20.69 23.27 21.51
C ALA A 40 20.00 24.43 22.24
N CYS A 41 18.74 24.71 21.88
CA CYS A 41 17.90 25.69 22.56
C CYS A 41 17.32 25.09 23.84
N ALA A 42 17.26 25.89 24.91
CA ALA A 42 16.34 25.67 26.03
C ALA A 42 15.13 26.60 25.84
N GLU A 43 14.04 26.39 26.57
CA GLU A 43 12.80 27.17 26.42
C GLU A 43 13.04 28.69 26.57
N GLU A 44 13.92 29.07 27.52
CA GLU A 44 14.33 30.46 27.78
C GLU A 44 15.35 31.03 26.77
N THR A 45 15.88 30.19 25.86
CA THR A 45 16.89 30.55 24.85
C THR A 45 16.53 30.07 23.44
N MET A 46 15.24 29.81 23.19
CA MET A 46 14.72 29.47 21.87
C MET A 46 15.09 30.56 20.86
N ASN A 47 15.84 30.19 19.83
CA ASN A 47 16.19 31.13 18.77
C ASN A 47 14.93 31.49 17.98
N ALA A 48 14.38 32.67 18.22
CA ALA A 48 13.19 33.18 17.54
C ALA A 48 13.34 33.28 16.01
N GLU A 49 14.57 33.27 15.48
CA GLU A 49 14.85 33.26 14.03
C GLU A 49 14.96 31.83 13.44
N CYS A 50 14.86 30.77 14.25
CA CYS A 50 14.84 29.39 13.79
C CYS A 50 13.46 29.01 13.21
N PRO A 51 13.35 28.52 11.95
CA PRO A 51 12.06 28.18 11.30
C PRO A 51 11.26 27.04 11.95
N VAL A 52 11.84 26.33 12.92
CA VAL A 52 11.22 25.21 13.67
C VAL A 52 11.14 25.48 15.17
N CYS A 53 11.95 26.39 15.70
CA CYS A 53 12.07 26.69 17.15
C CYS A 53 11.42 28.02 17.53
N GLY A 54 11.42 28.99 16.62
CA GLY A 54 10.82 30.32 16.80
C GLY A 54 9.42 30.45 16.21
N ALA A 55 8.85 29.36 15.69
CA ALA A 55 7.47 29.32 15.23
C ALA A 55 6.51 29.21 16.44
N ASP A 56 5.37 29.90 16.40
CA ASP A 56 4.36 29.83 17.47
C ASP A 56 3.92 28.38 17.71
N GLY A 57 4.09 27.89 18.94
CA GLY A 57 3.81 26.51 19.35
C GLY A 57 4.97 25.52 19.18
N ALA A 58 6.18 25.97 18.84
CA ALA A 58 7.37 25.12 18.80
C ALA A 58 7.82 24.66 20.19
N LEU A 59 8.23 23.38 20.31
CA LEU A 59 8.94 22.85 21.48
C LEU A 59 10.45 22.81 21.23
N ALA A 60 11.25 23.15 22.24
CA ALA A 60 12.71 23.23 22.15
C ALA A 60 13.39 21.91 21.73
N GLU A 61 12.74 20.78 22.04
CA GLU A 61 13.12 19.41 21.68
C GLU A 61 13.27 19.17 20.17
N ASN A 62 12.59 19.98 19.33
CA ASN A 62 12.54 19.76 17.87
C ASN A 62 13.84 20.12 17.13
N CYS A 63 14.87 20.63 17.81
CA CYS A 63 16.14 20.91 17.15
C CYS A 63 17.15 19.75 17.23
N GLY A 64 17.52 19.23 16.07
CA GLY A 64 18.43 18.08 15.96
C GLY A 64 19.88 18.40 16.37
N LYS A 65 20.43 17.60 17.29
CA LYS A 65 21.85 17.63 17.69
C LYS A 65 22.77 17.51 16.47
N TYR A 66 23.66 18.49 16.28
CA TYR A 66 24.82 18.36 15.41
C TYR A 66 26.12 18.67 16.15
N ALA A 67 27.09 17.76 16.03
CA ALA A 67 28.47 17.94 16.48
C ALA A 67 29.39 18.03 15.27
N ALA A 68 30.48 18.79 15.39
CA ALA A 68 31.51 18.91 14.36
C ALA A 68 32.92 18.76 14.96
N GLU A 69 33.58 17.65 14.64
CA GLU A 69 35.05 17.57 14.55
C GLU A 69 35.47 18.32 13.25
N GLU A 70 36.68 18.86 13.04
CA GLU A 70 37.97 18.71 13.71
C GLU A 70 38.74 20.05 13.75
N SER A 71 39.64 20.25 14.72
CA SER A 71 41.06 20.53 14.43
C SER A 71 41.96 20.65 15.68
N GLY A 72 43.04 19.86 15.72
CA GLY A 72 44.35 20.44 15.99
C GLY A 72 44.85 20.73 17.41
N GLN A 73 44.73 19.77 18.34
CA GLN A 73 45.71 19.49 19.42
C GLN A 73 45.85 20.35 20.71
N THR A 74 45.80 19.59 21.83
CA THR A 74 46.50 19.74 23.13
C THR A 74 46.03 20.79 24.15
N GLY A 75 45.29 20.31 25.15
CA GLY A 75 45.04 21.00 26.43
C GLY A 75 44.04 20.24 27.30
N THR A 76 44.50 19.40 28.23
CA THR A 76 43.63 18.58 29.11
C THR A 76 43.19 19.31 30.37
N SER A 77 41.89 19.27 30.69
CA SER A 77 41.41 19.00 32.06
C SER A 77 39.93 18.64 32.04
N ASN A 78 39.58 17.52 32.68
CA ASN A 78 38.19 17.18 33.01
C ASN A 78 37.69 18.09 34.14
N ASP A 79 36.37 18.29 34.23
CA ASP A 79 35.57 18.00 35.44
C ASP A 79 34.13 18.55 35.28
N ALA A 80 33.22 17.66 34.88
CA ALA A 80 31.77 17.77 35.10
C ALA A 80 31.28 16.36 35.49
N PRO A 81 30.45 16.19 36.53
CA PRO A 81 30.14 14.87 37.07
C PRO A 81 29.17 14.10 36.16
N THR A 82 29.53 12.87 35.81
CA THR A 82 28.62 11.91 35.16
C THR A 82 27.67 11.33 36.21
N ILE A 83 26.36 11.39 35.99
CA ILE A 83 25.38 10.72 36.85
C ILE A 83 25.52 9.19 36.70
N THR A 84 25.48 8.46 37.82
CA THR A 84 25.67 7.01 37.86
C THR A 84 24.39 6.27 38.22
N ALA A 85 24.33 4.96 37.97
CA ALA A 85 23.21 4.13 38.41
C ALA A 85 22.94 4.23 39.92
N ALA A 86 23.98 4.47 40.74
CA ALA A 86 23.81 4.66 42.18
C ALA A 86 23.10 5.98 42.53
N ASP A 87 23.30 7.03 41.73
CA ASP A 87 22.65 8.33 41.93
C ASP A 87 21.18 8.26 41.52
N VAL A 88 20.86 7.59 40.40
CA VAL A 88 19.47 7.37 39.96
C VAL A 88 18.74 6.40 40.91
N GLN A 89 19.41 5.37 41.43
CA GLN A 89 18.84 4.52 42.47
C GLN A 89 18.58 5.31 43.76
N ALA A 90 19.47 6.22 44.14
CA ALA A 90 19.25 7.08 45.32
C ALA A 90 18.03 8.00 45.17
N LEU A 91 17.69 8.43 43.94
CA LEU A 91 16.45 9.16 43.67
C LEU A 91 15.22 8.24 43.77
N ILE A 92 15.26 7.03 43.18
CA ILE A 92 14.18 6.03 43.32
C ILE A 92 13.96 5.64 44.79
N ASP A 93 15.04 5.45 45.55
CA ASP A 93 15.01 5.14 46.97
C ASP A 93 14.52 6.33 47.81
N ALA A 94 14.63 7.58 47.31
CA ALA A 94 14.15 8.78 47.99
C ALA A 94 12.64 9.03 47.84
N LEU A 95 11.95 8.33 46.92
CA LEU A 95 10.49 8.41 46.81
C LEU A 95 9.81 8.03 48.12
N PRO A 96 8.71 8.70 48.51
CA PRO A 96 7.94 8.32 49.69
C PRO A 96 7.31 6.93 49.54
N GLU A 97 7.03 6.29 50.67
CA GLU A 97 6.36 4.99 50.66
C GLU A 97 4.91 5.16 50.21
N ALA A 98 4.39 4.22 49.42
CA ALA A 98 3.06 4.29 48.82
C ALA A 98 1.93 4.63 49.83
N GLU A 99 2.08 4.16 51.07
CA GLU A 99 1.14 4.39 52.19
C GLU A 99 1.16 5.83 52.73
N THR A 100 2.14 6.64 52.33
CA THR A 100 2.34 8.05 52.72
C THR A 100 2.05 9.03 51.57
N ILE A 101 1.63 8.52 50.41
CA ILE A 101 1.18 9.32 49.26
C ILE A 101 -0.32 9.58 49.42
N SER A 102 -0.72 10.83 49.22
CA SER A 102 -2.06 11.37 49.49
C SER A 102 -2.30 12.60 48.63
N GLU A 103 -3.56 13.04 48.50
CA GLU A 103 -3.93 14.22 47.70
C GLU A 103 -3.06 15.47 47.99
N ASP A 104 -2.60 15.63 49.24
CA ASP A 104 -1.78 16.77 49.70
C ASP A 104 -0.32 16.75 49.22
N ASN A 105 0.23 15.60 48.80
CA ASN A 105 1.62 15.46 48.31
C ASN A 105 1.73 14.77 46.94
N THR A 106 0.62 14.43 46.29
CA THR A 106 0.54 13.88 44.93
C THR A 106 1.47 14.61 43.94
N ALA A 107 1.40 15.95 43.89
CA ALA A 107 2.20 16.76 42.96
C ALA A 107 3.71 16.73 43.26
N ASP A 108 4.12 16.70 44.53
CA ASP A 108 5.54 16.58 44.91
C ASP A 108 6.11 15.22 44.48
N VAL A 109 5.28 14.16 44.50
CA VAL A 109 5.68 12.81 44.07
C VAL A 109 5.71 12.70 42.55
N GLU A 110 4.79 13.32 41.82
CA GLU A 110 4.84 13.43 40.36
C GLU A 110 6.15 14.10 39.91
N VAL A 111 6.52 15.23 40.51
CA VAL A 111 7.78 15.93 40.22
C VAL A 111 9.01 15.06 40.54
N GLN A 112 8.98 14.26 41.62
CA GLN A 112 10.06 13.32 41.92
C GLN A 112 10.15 12.18 40.90
N LEU A 113 9.02 11.62 40.48
CA LEU A 113 8.95 10.57 39.46
C LEU A 113 9.45 11.07 38.09
N GLU A 114 9.08 12.29 37.71
CA GLU A 114 9.50 12.94 36.47
C GLU A 114 11.01 13.22 36.47
N ALA A 115 11.56 13.79 37.56
CA ALA A 115 13.00 13.97 37.72
C ALA A 115 13.80 12.64 37.70
N ILE A 116 13.19 11.56 38.22
CA ILE A 116 13.75 10.20 38.14
C ILE A 116 13.76 9.69 36.69
N ASP A 117 12.72 9.97 35.91
CA ASP A 117 12.62 9.55 34.51
C ASP A 117 13.58 10.31 33.59
N GLU A 118 13.74 11.61 33.78
CA GLU A 118 14.80 12.39 33.11
C GLU A 118 16.20 11.85 33.44
N ALA A 119 16.46 11.50 34.70
CA ALA A 119 17.74 10.95 35.15
C ALA A 119 18.04 9.57 34.55
N LYS A 120 17.02 8.70 34.41
CA LYS A 120 17.14 7.38 33.77
C LYS A 120 17.58 7.47 32.30
N VAL A 121 17.11 8.46 31.55
CA VAL A 121 17.44 8.66 30.12
C VAL A 121 18.92 8.96 29.88
N GLN A 122 19.67 9.38 30.92
CA GLN A 122 21.11 9.65 30.84
C GLN A 122 21.99 8.42 31.13
N LEU A 123 21.42 7.28 31.56
CA LEU A 123 22.16 6.06 31.85
C LEU A 123 22.46 5.23 30.59
N SER A 124 23.48 4.39 30.65
CA SER A 124 23.72 3.36 29.64
C SER A 124 22.71 2.21 29.77
N ASP A 125 22.47 1.45 28.70
CA ASP A 125 21.61 0.25 28.72
C ASP A 125 22.03 -0.77 29.81
N GLU A 126 23.31 -0.78 30.17
CA GLU A 126 23.90 -1.70 31.15
C GLU A 126 23.78 -1.16 32.58
N ASP A 127 23.82 0.15 32.77
CA ASP A 127 23.60 0.85 34.05
C ASP A 127 22.10 1.00 34.41
N PHE A 128 21.23 1.14 33.41
CA PHE A 128 19.78 1.15 33.59
C PHE A 128 19.27 -0.22 34.06
N ALA A 129 19.85 -1.30 33.52
CA ALA A 129 19.43 -2.68 33.81
C ALA A 129 19.74 -3.17 35.24
N VAL A 130 20.46 -2.38 36.06
CA VAL A 130 20.77 -2.71 37.46
C VAL A 130 19.95 -1.93 38.50
N LEU A 131 19.04 -1.05 38.06
CA LEU A 131 18.14 -0.31 38.94
C LEU A 131 16.98 -1.19 39.47
N ASP A 132 16.59 -0.97 40.73
CA ASP A 132 15.39 -1.53 41.35
C ASP A 132 14.26 -0.49 41.32
N PHE A 133 13.25 -0.75 40.50
CA PHE A 133 12.10 0.13 40.27
C PHE A 133 10.96 -0.08 41.29
N THR A 134 11.10 -0.99 42.27
CA THR A 134 9.99 -1.38 43.16
C THR A 134 9.36 -0.20 43.91
N ARG A 135 10.16 0.79 44.34
CA ARG A 135 9.64 2.04 44.95
C ARG A 135 9.00 3.00 43.93
N TYR A 136 9.55 3.09 42.74
CA TYR A 136 9.01 3.90 41.64
C TYR A 136 7.63 3.39 41.21
N ASP A 137 7.50 2.09 40.94
CA ASP A 137 6.22 1.48 40.54
C ASP A 137 5.15 1.59 41.65
N ALA A 138 5.55 1.44 42.92
CA ALA A 138 4.63 1.57 44.05
C ALA A 138 4.14 3.02 44.25
N ALA A 139 5.01 4.02 44.00
CA ALA A 139 4.63 5.42 44.07
C ALA A 139 3.62 5.80 42.96
N VAL A 140 3.89 5.40 41.72
CA VAL A 140 2.96 5.57 40.58
C VAL A 140 1.60 4.91 40.86
N ALA A 141 1.60 3.70 41.42
CA ALA A 141 0.35 2.98 41.73
C ALA A 141 -0.49 3.64 42.83
N ALA A 142 0.13 4.28 43.83
CA ALA A 142 -0.58 5.04 44.86
C ALA A 142 -1.20 6.33 44.29
N LEU A 143 -0.46 7.00 43.41
CA LEU A 143 -0.90 8.19 42.66
C LEU A 143 -2.13 7.91 41.80
N MET A 144 -2.11 6.81 41.05
CA MET A 144 -3.24 6.30 40.26
C MET A 144 -4.49 5.99 41.12
N ALA A 145 -4.31 5.64 42.39
CA ALA A 145 -5.44 5.35 43.30
C ALA A 145 -6.08 6.63 43.89
N LEU A 146 -5.38 7.77 43.85
CA LEU A 146 -5.84 9.06 44.38
C LEU A 146 -6.59 9.90 43.33
N SER A 147 -6.28 9.73 42.05
CA SER A 147 -6.91 10.50 40.95
C SER A 147 -8.39 10.16 40.69
N GLY A 148 -8.92 9.11 41.32
CA GLY A 148 -10.36 8.91 41.47
C GLY A 148 -11.15 8.50 40.22
N GLU A 149 -10.49 8.00 39.16
CA GLU A 149 -11.21 7.37 38.06
C GLU A 149 -11.89 6.04 38.51
N PRO A 150 -13.18 5.84 38.24
CA PRO A 150 -13.90 4.65 38.68
C PRO A 150 -13.61 3.44 37.79
N ASP A 151 -12.84 2.52 38.37
CA ASP A 151 -12.79 1.08 38.10
C ASP A 151 -12.57 0.59 36.65
N ASN A 152 -11.35 0.10 36.44
CA ASN A 152 -11.18 -1.36 36.40
C ASN A 152 -10.21 -1.80 37.50
N ALA A 153 -10.61 -1.59 38.77
CA ALA A 153 -9.83 -2.10 39.90
C ALA A 153 -9.77 -3.63 39.89
N PHE A 154 -8.61 -4.12 40.32
CA PHE A 154 -8.34 -5.53 40.57
C PHE A 154 -9.09 -6.02 41.83
N ALA A 155 -10.42 -6.02 41.81
CA ALA A 155 -11.14 -7.03 42.59
C ALA A 155 -10.77 -8.40 42.01
N PRO A 156 -10.50 -9.43 42.84
CA PRO A 156 -10.16 -10.76 42.35
C PRO A 156 -11.41 -11.43 41.75
N GLN A 157 -11.75 -11.06 40.52
CA GLN A 157 -12.71 -11.81 39.73
C GLN A 157 -12.18 -13.22 39.54
N THR A 158 -13.04 -14.18 39.86
CA THR A 158 -12.85 -15.58 39.53
C THR A 158 -12.50 -15.70 38.05
N ALA A 159 -11.34 -16.28 37.74
CA ALA A 159 -10.92 -16.54 36.37
C ALA A 159 -12.07 -17.18 35.56
N ASN A 160 -12.52 -16.52 34.47
CA ASN A 160 -13.13 -17.14 33.27
C ASN A 160 -13.81 -16.16 32.27
N ASP A 161 -13.61 -14.84 32.30
CA ASP A 161 -14.07 -14.01 31.15
C ASP A 161 -13.04 -12.97 30.70
N HIS A 162 -12.55 -13.17 29.48
CA HIS A 162 -11.71 -12.24 28.72
C HIS A 162 -12.33 -12.13 27.33
N THR A 163 -13.28 -11.21 27.22
CA THR A 163 -14.08 -11.02 26.02
C THR A 163 -13.22 -10.42 24.90
N HIS A 164 -13.18 -11.09 23.75
CA HIS A 164 -12.36 -10.69 22.61
C HIS A 164 -13.23 -10.51 21.35
N CYS A 165 -12.84 -9.56 20.52
CA CYS A 165 -13.47 -9.32 19.22
C CYS A 165 -12.83 -10.16 18.13
N TYR A 166 -13.59 -10.50 17.09
CA TYR A 166 -13.07 -11.14 15.89
C TYR A 166 -12.00 -10.30 15.18
N CYS A 167 -10.75 -10.78 15.18
CA CYS A 167 -9.67 -10.19 14.39
C CYS A 167 -9.88 -10.51 12.89
N GLY A 168 -10.39 -9.54 12.13
CA GLY A 168 -10.42 -9.58 10.66
C GLY A 168 -11.79 -9.39 10.01
N GLY A 169 -12.59 -8.43 10.48
CA GLY A 169 -13.81 -8.00 9.79
C GLY A 169 -13.55 -7.41 8.39
N SER A 170 -14.53 -6.73 7.79
CA SER A 170 -14.47 -6.33 6.36
C SER A 170 -13.44 -5.24 6.02
N SER A 171 -12.67 -4.75 6.98
CA SER A 171 -11.62 -3.74 6.80
C SER A 171 -10.32 -4.34 6.23
N THR A 172 -9.83 -3.79 5.13
CA THR A 172 -8.62 -4.28 4.43
C THR A 172 -7.32 -3.58 4.86
N ALA A 173 -7.32 -2.73 5.90
CA ALA A 173 -6.14 -2.06 6.45
C ALA A 173 -6.39 -1.56 7.88
N GLY A 174 -5.32 -1.42 8.67
CA GLY A 174 -5.34 -0.76 9.98
C GLY A 174 -5.83 -1.58 11.17
N ASP A 175 -5.71 -0.98 12.35
CA ASP A 175 -5.97 -1.60 13.65
C ASP A 175 -7.48 -1.70 13.93
N HIS A 176 -8.08 -2.82 13.49
CA HIS A 176 -9.34 -3.41 13.99
C HIS A 176 -10.53 -2.47 14.31
N ALA A 177 -11.29 -2.04 13.30
CA ALA A 177 -12.44 -1.13 13.47
C ALA A 177 -13.85 -1.76 13.33
N SER A 178 -14.01 -3.09 13.36
CA SER A 178 -15.35 -3.72 13.31
C SER A 178 -15.42 -5.00 14.13
N HIS A 179 -16.45 -5.12 14.97
CA HIS A 179 -16.49 -6.05 16.09
C HIS A 179 -17.68 -7.01 16.00
N SER A 180 -17.43 -8.26 16.36
CA SER A 180 -18.43 -9.21 16.84
C SER A 180 -17.83 -10.02 17.98
N ASP A 181 -18.60 -10.20 19.05
CA ASP A 181 -18.10 -10.79 20.30
C ASP A 181 -17.92 -12.30 20.16
N VAL A 182 -16.73 -12.78 20.53
CA VAL A 182 -16.41 -14.21 20.60
C VAL A 182 -15.63 -14.48 21.88
N THR A 183 -16.11 -15.40 22.72
CA THR A 183 -15.38 -15.80 23.92
C THR A 183 -14.13 -16.60 23.53
N TYR A 184 -12.95 -16.13 23.93
CA TYR A 184 -11.70 -16.88 23.77
C TYR A 184 -11.42 -17.68 25.06
N THR A 185 -10.71 -18.80 24.92
CA THR A 185 -10.30 -19.63 26.04
C THR A 185 -8.91 -19.24 26.54
N ALA A 186 -8.72 -19.17 27.85
CA ALA A 186 -7.41 -19.02 28.48
C ALA A 186 -6.46 -20.17 28.07
N TRP A 187 -5.20 -19.85 27.77
CA TRP A 187 -4.17 -20.84 27.41
C TRP A 187 -2.82 -20.50 28.06
N ASP A 188 -2.23 -21.51 28.69
CA ASP A 188 -0.91 -21.49 29.35
C ASP A 188 0.30 -21.54 28.37
N GLY A 189 0.03 -21.52 27.06
CA GLY A 189 1.04 -21.63 26.01
C GLY A 189 1.68 -23.00 25.81
N THR A 190 1.28 -24.04 26.56
CA THR A 190 1.90 -25.38 26.49
C THR A 190 0.91 -26.56 26.44
N SER A 191 -0.29 -26.39 26.99
CA SER A 191 -1.39 -27.36 26.98
C SER A 191 -1.98 -27.54 25.59
N SER A 192 -2.67 -28.67 25.37
CA SER A 192 -3.32 -28.97 24.09
C SER A 192 -4.55 -28.09 23.85
N ILE A 193 -4.61 -27.43 22.69
CA ILE A 193 -5.76 -26.60 22.29
C ILE A 193 -6.92 -27.48 21.80
N THR A 194 -8.10 -27.28 22.38
CA THR A 194 -9.37 -27.89 21.92
C THR A 194 -9.99 -27.05 20.80
N TYR A 195 -10.52 -27.72 19.77
CA TYR A 195 -11.15 -27.08 18.61
C TYR A 195 -12.63 -27.47 18.53
N THR A 196 -13.51 -26.49 18.41
CA THR A 196 -14.95 -26.65 18.20
C THR A 196 -15.28 -26.29 16.76
N ASN A 197 -15.94 -27.17 16.00
CA ASN A 197 -16.21 -26.98 14.57
C ASN A 197 -14.95 -26.59 13.77
N ASN A 198 -13.83 -27.30 14.00
CA ASN A 198 -12.50 -27.04 13.43
C ASN A 198 -11.90 -25.65 13.73
N THR A 199 -12.47 -24.90 14.68
CA THR A 199 -12.01 -23.55 15.06
C THR A 199 -11.68 -23.50 16.55
N ALA A 200 -10.62 -22.77 16.91
CA ALA A 200 -10.28 -22.47 18.30
C ALA A 200 -9.94 -20.98 18.45
N TYR A 201 -10.33 -20.41 19.59
CA TYR A 201 -10.04 -19.04 19.98
C TYR A 201 -9.33 -19.09 21.32
N VAL A 202 -8.07 -18.65 21.38
CA VAL A 202 -7.25 -18.73 22.60
C VAL A 202 -6.42 -17.47 22.83
N TYR A 203 -6.13 -17.17 24.09
CA TYR A 203 -5.24 -16.08 24.48
C TYR A 203 -4.22 -16.56 25.53
N LEU A 204 -3.01 -16.01 25.50
CA LEU A 204 -1.99 -16.32 26.52
C LEU A 204 -2.33 -15.67 27.86
N THR A 205 -2.30 -16.46 28.93
CA THR A 205 -2.40 -15.94 30.31
C THR A 205 -1.07 -15.43 30.84
N GLU A 206 0.04 -16.04 30.42
CA GLU A 206 1.40 -15.76 30.92
C GLU A 206 2.47 -15.94 29.83
N ASN A 207 3.72 -15.61 30.16
CA ASN A 207 4.86 -15.88 29.30
C ASN A 207 5.14 -17.39 29.27
N ALA A 208 5.16 -17.98 28.08
CA ALA A 208 5.21 -19.44 27.90
C ALA A 208 6.34 -19.88 26.95
N THR A 209 6.77 -21.13 27.08
CA THR A 209 7.75 -21.75 26.16
C THR A 209 7.19 -23.02 25.55
N LEU A 210 7.18 -23.10 24.22
CA LEU A 210 6.71 -24.26 23.48
C LEU A 210 7.57 -25.49 23.73
N ASN A 211 7.00 -26.49 24.41
CA ASN A 211 7.63 -27.81 24.63
C ASN A 211 7.83 -28.62 23.33
N GLY A 212 7.11 -28.27 22.25
CA GLY A 212 7.18 -28.89 20.93
C GLY A 212 6.48 -28.03 19.87
N HIS A 213 6.40 -28.50 18.61
CA HIS A 213 5.72 -27.74 17.55
C HIS A 213 4.21 -27.58 17.82
N LEU A 214 3.73 -26.35 17.94
CA LEU A 214 2.29 -26.07 17.89
C LEU A 214 1.80 -26.29 16.46
N THR A 215 0.92 -27.27 16.23
CA THR A 215 0.47 -27.65 14.89
C THR A 215 -1.00 -27.33 14.67
N VAL A 216 -1.29 -26.55 13.62
CA VAL A 216 -2.63 -26.18 13.15
C VAL A 216 -2.87 -26.90 11.81
N ASP A 217 -3.50 -28.07 11.88
CA ASP A 217 -3.68 -28.98 10.74
C ASP A 217 -5.15 -29.04 10.32
N GLY A 218 -5.49 -28.56 9.12
CA GLY A 218 -6.86 -28.53 8.58
C GLY A 218 -7.88 -27.73 9.40
N LYS A 219 -7.41 -26.83 10.26
CA LYS A 219 -8.19 -26.10 11.29
C LYS A 219 -7.90 -24.61 11.26
N THR A 220 -8.77 -23.82 11.89
CA THR A 220 -8.51 -22.39 12.14
C THR A 220 -8.15 -22.18 13.62
N LEU A 221 -7.05 -21.48 13.89
CA LEU A 221 -6.64 -21.05 15.22
C LEU A 221 -6.57 -19.53 15.27
N TYR A 222 -7.36 -18.90 16.13
CA TYR A 222 -7.20 -17.51 16.54
C TYR A 222 -6.37 -17.49 17.83
N LEU A 223 -5.17 -16.93 17.75
CA LEU A 223 -4.22 -16.83 18.86
C LEU A 223 -3.96 -15.35 19.17
N CYS A 224 -4.37 -14.93 20.36
CA CYS A 224 -3.99 -13.64 20.94
C CYS A 224 -2.75 -13.80 21.82
N LEU A 225 -1.69 -13.03 21.55
CA LEU A 225 -0.49 -13.01 22.38
C LEU A 225 -0.70 -12.28 23.72
N ASN A 226 -1.72 -11.42 23.80
CA ASN A 226 -2.20 -10.80 25.05
C ASN A 226 -1.10 -10.09 25.87
N GLY A 227 -0.18 -9.42 25.18
CA GLY A 227 0.98 -8.75 25.78
C GLY A 227 2.03 -9.71 26.35
N LYS A 228 1.93 -11.02 26.09
CA LYS A 228 2.83 -12.05 26.61
C LYS A 228 3.80 -12.55 25.54
N THR A 229 4.91 -13.12 26.00
CA THR A 229 5.91 -13.79 25.17
C THR A 229 5.60 -15.28 25.03
N LEU A 230 5.48 -15.77 23.80
CA LEU A 230 5.53 -17.20 23.47
C LEU A 230 6.89 -17.53 22.85
N ALA A 231 7.72 -18.26 23.59
CA ALA A 231 9.08 -18.60 23.16
C ALA A 231 9.18 -20.01 22.58
N SER A 232 10.09 -20.19 21.63
CA SER A 232 10.60 -21.50 21.23
C SER A 232 11.51 -22.09 22.31
N ASN A 233 11.46 -23.41 22.53
CA ASN A 233 12.49 -24.17 23.26
C ASN A 233 13.85 -24.28 22.52
N GLY A 234 14.08 -23.45 21.50
CA GLY A 234 15.22 -23.51 20.58
C GLY A 234 14.94 -24.24 19.27
N THR A 235 13.96 -25.17 19.22
CA THR A 235 13.59 -25.93 18.00
C THR A 235 12.11 -25.82 17.64
N ALA A 236 11.24 -25.62 18.64
CA ALA A 236 9.79 -25.51 18.47
C ALA A 236 9.40 -24.26 17.67
N LYS A 237 8.30 -24.37 16.92
CA LYS A 237 7.73 -23.32 16.05
C LYS A 237 6.27 -23.64 15.79
N ILE A 238 5.49 -22.66 15.34
CA ILE A 238 4.12 -22.89 14.90
C ILE A 238 4.14 -23.45 13.47
N GLN A 239 3.40 -24.52 13.21
CA GLN A 239 3.26 -25.14 11.90
C GLN A 239 1.80 -25.14 11.47
N VAL A 240 1.48 -24.55 10.33
CA VAL A 240 0.12 -24.56 9.75
C VAL A 240 0.13 -25.44 8.50
N LYS A 241 -0.86 -26.32 8.35
CA LYS A 241 -0.87 -27.41 7.35
C LYS A 241 -2.25 -27.67 6.75
N ASN A 242 -2.27 -28.24 5.54
CA ASN A 242 -3.43 -28.90 4.92
C ASN A 242 -4.70 -28.03 4.89
N GLY A 243 -4.61 -26.80 4.44
CA GLY A 243 -5.72 -25.83 4.41
C GLY A 243 -5.98 -25.12 5.74
N GLY A 244 -5.16 -25.36 6.76
CA GLY A 244 -5.25 -24.67 8.04
C GLY A 244 -5.03 -23.16 7.95
N ARG A 245 -5.53 -22.42 8.95
CA ARG A 245 -5.45 -20.97 9.06
C ARG A 245 -5.00 -20.58 10.47
N LEU A 246 -3.95 -19.77 10.57
CA LEU A 246 -3.55 -19.12 11.81
C LEU A 246 -3.90 -17.63 11.72
N VAL A 247 -4.65 -17.13 12.69
CA VAL A 247 -4.89 -15.70 12.89
C VAL A 247 -4.15 -15.28 14.15
N LEU A 248 -3.15 -14.41 13.99
CA LEU A 248 -2.29 -13.91 15.07
C LEU A 248 -2.64 -12.45 15.36
N CYS A 249 -2.91 -12.16 16.62
CA CYS A 249 -3.23 -10.83 17.12
C CYS A 249 -2.57 -10.61 18.50
N ASP A 250 -2.61 -9.36 18.96
CA ASP A 250 -2.07 -8.98 20.25
C ASP A 250 -2.85 -7.80 20.83
N CYS A 251 -3.97 -8.10 21.50
CA CYS A 251 -4.94 -7.08 21.89
C CYS A 251 -4.48 -6.16 23.05
N GLN A 252 -3.40 -6.50 23.75
CA GLN A 252 -2.85 -5.72 24.87
C GLN A 252 -1.54 -4.98 24.52
N GLY A 253 -0.97 -5.23 23.33
CA GLY A 253 0.33 -4.69 22.92
C GLY A 253 1.54 -5.36 23.61
N GLY A 254 2.70 -5.33 22.95
CA GLY A 254 3.96 -5.91 23.44
C GLY A 254 4.11 -7.43 23.29
N GLY A 255 3.05 -8.14 22.92
CA GLY A 255 3.02 -9.58 22.74
C GLY A 255 3.99 -10.05 21.67
N THR A 256 4.80 -11.06 21.99
CA THR A 256 5.96 -11.44 21.18
C THR A 256 6.07 -12.94 21.00
N PHE A 257 6.27 -13.41 19.76
CA PHE A 257 6.76 -14.76 19.49
C PHE A 257 8.29 -14.75 19.33
N LYS A 258 9.02 -15.44 20.22
CA LYS A 258 10.48 -15.61 20.11
C LYS A 258 10.81 -16.91 19.38
N GLY A 259 11.33 -16.78 18.16
CA GLY A 259 11.59 -17.88 17.22
C GLY A 259 12.67 -18.88 17.66
N ALA A 260 12.66 -20.03 16.99
CA ALA A 260 13.67 -21.08 17.15
C ALA A 260 15.07 -20.61 16.73
N THR A 261 16.11 -21.19 17.32
CA THR A 261 17.52 -20.80 17.12
C THR A 261 18.48 -21.96 16.92
N GLN A 262 18.05 -23.20 17.12
CA GLN A 262 18.86 -24.42 17.09
C GLN A 262 18.29 -25.41 16.07
N SER A 263 19.17 -26.00 15.24
CA SER A 263 18.81 -26.98 14.20
C SER A 263 17.63 -26.58 13.29
N VAL A 264 17.41 -25.28 13.09
CA VAL A 264 16.23 -24.77 12.38
C VAL A 264 16.46 -24.85 10.87
N TRP A 265 15.47 -25.41 10.17
CA TRP A 265 15.31 -25.28 8.73
C TRP A 265 13.98 -24.58 8.41
N GLY A 266 14.12 -23.31 8.00
CA GLY A 266 13.09 -22.35 7.62
C GLY A 266 12.03 -22.00 8.68
N GLY A 267 11.46 -20.79 8.54
CA GLY A 267 10.34 -20.26 9.33
C GLY A 267 10.50 -20.53 10.82
N ALA A 268 11.46 -19.89 11.48
CA ALA A 268 11.80 -20.22 12.87
C ALA A 268 10.71 -19.82 13.87
N CYS A 269 9.82 -18.89 13.50
CA CYS A 269 8.60 -18.58 14.26
C CYS A 269 7.42 -19.39 13.73
N ILE A 270 7.10 -19.24 12.43
CA ILE A 270 5.91 -19.79 11.80
C ILE A 270 6.27 -20.47 10.46
N TYR A 271 5.68 -21.63 10.20
CA TYR A 271 5.91 -22.40 8.99
C TYR A 271 4.58 -22.83 8.35
N LEU A 272 4.32 -22.40 7.12
CA LEU A 272 3.06 -22.68 6.40
C LEU A 272 3.28 -23.71 5.30
N TYR A 273 2.44 -24.76 5.28
CA TYR A 273 2.26 -25.70 4.18
C TYR A 273 0.80 -25.63 3.71
N THR A 274 0.53 -25.25 2.46
CA THR A 274 -0.81 -25.17 1.85
C THR A 274 -1.82 -24.50 2.80
N SER A 275 -1.48 -23.32 3.34
CA SER A 275 -2.19 -22.73 4.49
C SER A 275 -2.10 -21.21 4.56
N THR A 276 -2.95 -20.60 5.38
CA THR A 276 -3.03 -19.15 5.55
C THR A 276 -2.51 -18.69 6.91
N LEU A 277 -1.76 -17.59 6.91
CA LEU A 277 -1.47 -16.77 8.09
C LEU A 277 -2.09 -15.39 7.88
N ASP A 278 -2.90 -14.95 8.84
CA ASP A 278 -3.30 -13.55 8.99
C ASP A 278 -2.64 -12.99 10.24
N MET A 279 -1.82 -11.95 10.10
CA MET A 279 -1.16 -11.26 11.21
C MET A 279 -1.70 -9.85 11.30
N PHE A 280 -2.36 -9.55 12.42
CA PHE A 280 -2.89 -8.22 12.72
C PHE A 280 -2.08 -7.48 13.79
N GLY A 281 -1.39 -8.20 14.67
CA GLY A 281 -0.62 -7.60 15.76
C GLY A 281 0.44 -8.54 16.32
N GLY A 282 1.18 -8.04 17.31
CA GLY A 282 2.29 -8.74 17.95
C GLY A 282 3.59 -8.71 17.16
N LYS A 283 4.65 -9.26 17.76
CA LYS A 283 6.02 -9.22 17.22
C LYS A 283 6.59 -10.62 16.97
N LEU A 284 7.11 -10.89 15.77
CA LEU A 284 7.87 -12.11 15.45
C LEU A 284 9.37 -11.81 15.43
N THR A 285 10.14 -12.38 16.37
CA THR A 285 11.54 -11.98 16.58
C THR A 285 12.49 -13.09 17.02
N GLY A 286 13.80 -12.86 16.90
CA GLY A 286 14.86 -13.77 17.37
C GLY A 286 15.02 -15.07 16.57
N GLY A 287 14.20 -15.31 15.55
CA GLY A 287 14.24 -16.52 14.74
C GLY A 287 15.55 -16.64 13.95
N LYS A 288 16.29 -17.74 14.12
CA LYS A 288 17.61 -17.94 13.50
C LYS A 288 17.70 -19.29 12.80
N VAL A 289 17.76 -19.25 11.47
CA VAL A 289 18.04 -20.43 10.64
C VAL A 289 19.51 -20.80 10.76
N THR A 290 19.82 -22.04 11.17
CA THR A 290 21.20 -22.53 11.35
C THR A 290 21.64 -23.52 10.27
N SER A 291 20.70 -24.09 9.54
CA SER A 291 20.93 -24.99 8.42
C SER A 291 20.95 -24.25 7.07
N GLY A 292 21.11 -24.97 5.95
CA GLY A 292 21.14 -24.41 4.60
C GLY A 292 19.82 -23.84 4.06
N GLY A 293 18.75 -23.83 4.87
CA GLY A 293 17.42 -23.32 4.50
C GLY A 293 17.31 -21.79 4.46
N GLY A 294 16.07 -21.30 4.39
CA GLY A 294 15.74 -19.88 4.36
C GLY A 294 14.49 -19.54 5.16
N GLY A 295 14.35 -18.28 5.59
CA GLY A 295 13.20 -17.75 6.34
C GLY A 295 13.49 -17.67 7.82
N GLY A 296 13.91 -16.50 8.32
CA GLY A 296 14.16 -16.30 9.74
C GLY A 296 12.87 -16.37 10.57
N ALA A 297 11.88 -15.51 10.32
CA ALA A 297 10.60 -15.58 11.03
C ALA A 297 9.62 -16.59 10.37
N ILE A 298 9.33 -16.41 9.08
CA ILE A 298 8.26 -17.11 8.37
C ILE A 298 8.81 -17.86 7.15
N ALA A 299 8.31 -19.08 6.91
CA ALA A 299 8.50 -19.78 5.65
C ALA A 299 7.15 -20.23 5.05
N LEU A 300 7.02 -20.04 3.74
CA LEU A 300 5.91 -20.51 2.92
C LEU A 300 6.41 -21.70 2.07
N ASP A 301 5.91 -22.91 2.31
CA ASP A 301 6.43 -24.14 1.68
C ASP A 301 6.07 -24.28 0.20
N ASP A 302 4.91 -23.74 -0.21
CA ASP A 302 4.31 -23.99 -1.53
C ASP A 302 3.52 -22.79 -2.10
N GLN A 303 2.88 -23.03 -3.25
CA GLN A 303 2.12 -22.02 -4.01
C GLN A 303 0.74 -21.68 -3.44
N GLN A 304 0.20 -22.49 -2.53
CA GLN A 304 -1.11 -22.30 -1.91
C GLN A 304 -0.99 -21.61 -0.53
N CYS A 305 0.23 -21.39 -0.04
CA CYS A 305 0.47 -20.59 1.14
C CYS A 305 0.09 -19.12 0.92
N ILE A 306 -0.66 -18.54 1.86
CA ILE A 306 -1.01 -17.11 1.86
C ILE A 306 -0.54 -16.51 3.18
N PHE A 307 0.13 -15.37 3.12
CA PHE A 307 0.43 -14.56 4.30
C PHE A 307 -0.15 -13.15 4.10
N ASN A 308 -1.09 -12.78 4.96
CA ASN A 308 -1.66 -11.44 5.05
C ASN A 308 -1.12 -10.75 6.31
N MET A 309 -0.54 -9.56 6.15
CA MET A 309 -0.02 -8.73 7.24
C MET A 309 -0.79 -7.41 7.24
N TYR A 310 -1.70 -7.29 8.20
CA TYR A 310 -2.51 -6.08 8.43
C TYR A 310 -1.85 -5.14 9.44
N GLY A 311 -1.07 -5.70 10.38
CA GLY A 311 -0.36 -4.97 11.42
C GLY A 311 0.73 -5.82 12.08
N GLY A 312 1.28 -5.34 13.21
CA GLY A 312 2.36 -5.98 13.96
C GLY A 312 3.77 -5.79 13.37
N GLU A 313 4.75 -6.49 13.95
CA GLU A 313 6.18 -6.34 13.64
C GLU A 313 6.86 -7.68 13.35
N ILE A 314 7.74 -7.73 12.34
CA ILE A 314 8.68 -8.85 12.12
C ILE A 314 10.10 -8.30 12.14
N SER A 315 10.87 -8.59 13.20
CA SER A 315 12.18 -7.95 13.38
C SER A 315 13.25 -8.77 14.08
N GLY A 316 14.52 -8.44 13.80
CA GLY A 316 15.67 -9.09 14.44
C GLY A 316 15.82 -10.58 14.09
N ASN A 317 15.28 -11.03 12.96
CA ASN A 317 15.36 -12.42 12.52
C ASN A 317 16.51 -12.64 11.52
N ASN A 318 17.06 -13.85 11.50
CA ASN A 318 18.18 -14.24 10.65
C ASN A 318 17.85 -15.47 9.79
N GLY A 319 17.69 -15.25 8.49
CA GLY A 319 17.36 -16.29 7.50
C GLY A 319 18.57 -17.06 6.97
N ASN A 320 19.78 -16.78 7.49
CA ASN A 320 21.08 -17.29 7.01
C ASN A 320 21.30 -17.08 5.51
N ASN A 321 20.85 -18.00 4.66
CA ASN A 321 21.04 -17.91 3.22
C ASN A 321 20.00 -17.02 2.52
N TYR A 322 18.75 -17.03 3.00
CA TYR A 322 17.62 -16.47 2.26
C TYR A 322 16.54 -15.93 3.20
N GLY A 323 16.03 -14.72 2.95
CA GLY A 323 14.80 -14.21 3.59
C GLY A 323 14.94 -14.04 5.10
N GLY A 324 15.46 -12.89 5.55
CA GLY A 324 15.63 -12.66 6.99
C GLY A 324 14.32 -12.70 7.76
N ALA A 325 13.26 -12.07 7.22
CA ALA A 325 11.90 -12.17 7.73
C ALA A 325 11.16 -13.35 7.10
N VAL A 326 11.00 -13.35 5.77
CA VAL A 326 10.11 -14.24 5.03
C VAL A 326 10.83 -14.94 3.89
N PHE A 327 10.60 -16.25 3.75
CA PHE A 327 11.13 -17.07 2.65
C PHE A 327 10.03 -17.86 1.96
N ARG A 328 10.06 -17.88 0.63
CA ARG A 328 9.26 -18.80 -0.19
C ARG A 328 10.11 -19.96 -0.67
N LYS A 329 9.69 -21.17 -0.31
CA LYS A 329 10.42 -22.41 -0.58
C LYS A 329 10.28 -22.87 -2.04
N PHE A 330 11.23 -23.72 -2.37
CA PHE A 330 11.51 -24.39 -3.61
C PHE A 330 11.00 -25.85 -3.61
N ASN A 331 10.42 -26.27 -4.75
CA ASN A 331 10.31 -27.69 -5.12
C ASN A 331 11.24 -27.96 -6.31
N ASN A 332 12.28 -28.78 -6.09
CA ASN A 332 13.31 -29.17 -7.09
C ASN A 332 12.74 -29.56 -8.46
N ASN A 333 11.56 -30.20 -8.47
CA ASN A 333 11.02 -30.88 -9.64
C ASN A 333 9.98 -30.04 -10.41
N ILE A 334 9.72 -28.78 -10.01
CA ILE A 334 8.76 -27.92 -10.71
C ILE A 334 9.29 -26.47 -10.84
N PRO A 335 10.28 -26.21 -11.73
CA PRO A 335 10.61 -24.85 -12.10
C PRO A 335 9.39 -24.14 -12.70
N ASN A 336 9.15 -22.90 -12.29
CA ASN A 336 8.07 -22.00 -12.74
C ASN A 336 6.65 -22.18 -12.14
N THR A 337 6.47 -22.84 -10.98
CA THR A 337 5.22 -22.67 -10.21
C THR A 337 5.21 -21.31 -9.52
N THR A 338 4.20 -20.48 -9.78
CA THR A 338 4.00 -19.19 -9.09
C THR A 338 3.89 -19.41 -7.58
N GLY A 339 4.87 -18.92 -6.81
CA GLY A 339 4.89 -19.05 -5.35
C GLY A 339 3.69 -18.38 -4.64
N GLY A 340 3.45 -18.78 -3.39
CA GLY A 340 2.33 -18.30 -2.58
C GLY A 340 2.30 -16.78 -2.38
N ALA A 341 1.12 -16.23 -2.05
CA ALA A 341 0.90 -14.79 -1.95
C ALA A 341 1.38 -14.20 -0.61
N PHE A 342 2.04 -13.05 -0.65
CA PHE A 342 2.25 -12.18 0.51
C PHE A 342 1.54 -10.85 0.28
N ASN A 343 0.62 -10.50 1.17
CA ASN A 343 -0.13 -9.25 1.12
C ASN A 343 0.18 -8.43 2.38
N MET A 344 0.71 -7.23 2.21
CA MET A 344 1.01 -6.27 3.27
C MET A 344 0.07 -5.06 3.13
N TYR A 345 -0.80 -4.91 4.12
CA TYR A 345 -1.74 -3.80 4.25
C TYR A 345 -1.29 -2.81 5.33
N GLY A 346 -0.45 -3.27 6.28
CA GLY A 346 0.12 -2.47 7.35
C GLY A 346 1.24 -3.21 8.08
N GLY A 347 1.61 -2.71 9.26
CA GLY A 347 2.69 -3.27 10.08
C GLY A 347 4.10 -2.98 9.56
N THR A 348 5.11 -3.57 10.21
CA THR A 348 6.52 -3.34 9.92
C THR A 348 7.34 -4.62 9.79
N ILE A 349 8.28 -4.64 8.84
CA ILE A 349 9.30 -5.70 8.70
C ILE A 349 10.67 -5.04 8.75
N LYS A 350 11.35 -5.13 9.90
CA LYS A 350 12.59 -4.35 10.14
C LYS A 350 13.77 -5.12 10.71
N ASP A 351 14.98 -4.67 10.41
CA ASP A 351 16.23 -5.16 11.03
C ASP A 351 16.47 -6.67 10.89
N ASN A 352 15.90 -7.29 9.84
CA ASN A 352 16.12 -8.69 9.53
C ASN A 352 17.33 -8.86 8.61
N THR A 353 18.05 -9.97 8.77
CA THR A 353 19.30 -10.24 8.06
C THR A 353 19.27 -11.57 7.33
N ALA A 354 19.77 -11.58 6.09
CA ALA A 354 20.11 -12.80 5.36
C ALA A 354 21.32 -12.54 4.44
N LYS A 355 21.78 -13.56 3.75
CA LYS A 355 22.70 -13.39 2.61
C LYS A 355 22.00 -12.77 1.41
N ASN A 356 20.76 -13.20 1.13
CA ASN A 356 19.94 -12.77 0.00
C ASN A 356 18.52 -12.45 0.47
N GLY A 357 17.94 -11.32 0.04
CA GLY A 357 16.62 -10.90 0.49
C GLY A 357 16.60 -10.62 2.00
N GLY A 358 17.12 -9.48 2.43
CA GLY A 358 17.29 -9.18 3.85
C GLY A 358 15.99 -9.26 4.64
N ALA A 359 14.88 -8.78 4.07
CA ALA A 359 13.54 -9.11 4.54
C ALA A 359 12.98 -10.36 3.85
N PHE A 360 12.86 -10.33 2.52
CA PHE A 360 12.09 -11.29 1.74
C PHE A 360 12.92 -11.96 0.64
N PHE A 361 12.85 -13.29 0.53
CA PHE A 361 13.44 -14.02 -0.60
C PHE A 361 12.46 -15.01 -1.25
N SER A 362 12.43 -15.03 -2.59
CA SER A 362 11.67 -15.99 -3.40
C SER A 362 12.49 -16.61 -4.53
N THR A 363 12.49 -17.94 -4.64
CA THR A 363 13.08 -18.67 -5.79
C THR A 363 12.07 -19.01 -6.89
N THR A 364 10.78 -19.02 -6.57
CA THR A 364 9.70 -19.51 -7.43
C THR A 364 8.81 -18.39 -7.96
N GLY A 365 9.13 -17.13 -7.64
CA GLY A 365 8.33 -15.98 -8.01
C GLY A 365 7.15 -15.79 -7.07
N GLY A 366 5.93 -15.80 -7.59
CA GLY A 366 4.72 -15.53 -6.81
C GLY A 366 4.44 -14.04 -6.62
N THR A 367 3.35 -13.71 -5.91
CA THR A 367 2.90 -12.32 -5.75
C THR A 367 3.31 -11.73 -4.41
N ILE A 368 3.79 -10.49 -4.41
CA ILE A 368 3.89 -9.61 -3.25
C ILE A 368 2.99 -8.41 -3.55
N ASN A 369 2.01 -8.14 -2.71
CA ASN A 369 1.18 -6.94 -2.78
C ASN A 369 1.46 -6.10 -1.53
N MET A 370 1.97 -4.89 -1.70
CA MET A 370 2.15 -3.92 -0.62
C MET A 370 1.25 -2.72 -0.91
N THR A 371 0.22 -2.54 -0.10
CA THR A 371 -0.73 -1.41 -0.18
C THR A 371 -0.56 -0.43 0.97
N GLY A 372 0.11 -0.87 2.03
CA GLY A 372 0.57 -0.07 3.17
C GLY A 372 1.67 -0.81 3.94
N GLY A 373 2.07 -0.23 5.07
CA GLY A 373 3.14 -0.75 5.92
C GLY A 373 4.57 -0.46 5.43
N THR A 374 5.55 -0.84 6.24
CA THR A 374 6.96 -0.44 6.04
C THR A 374 7.92 -1.62 6.10
N ILE A 375 8.84 -1.71 5.12
CA ILE A 375 9.99 -2.63 5.15
C ILE A 375 11.27 -1.81 5.30
N SER A 376 11.98 -1.92 6.43
CA SER A 376 13.11 -1.03 6.73
C SER A 376 14.30 -1.64 7.48
N GLY A 377 15.51 -1.06 7.33
CA GLY A 377 16.70 -1.52 8.05
C GLY A 377 17.19 -2.95 7.72
N ASN A 378 16.54 -3.66 6.79
CA ASN A 378 16.88 -5.05 6.49
C ASN A 378 18.17 -5.15 5.66
N LYS A 379 18.89 -6.26 5.82
CA LYS A 379 20.27 -6.40 5.30
C LYS A 379 20.51 -7.69 4.53
N ALA A 380 20.86 -7.55 3.25
CA ALA A 380 21.42 -8.61 2.42
C ALA A 380 22.95 -8.56 2.47
N THR A 381 23.57 -9.58 3.06
CA THR A 381 24.99 -9.57 3.46
C THR A 381 25.96 -10.17 2.43
N GLN A 382 25.48 -10.94 1.46
CA GLN A 382 26.36 -11.67 0.53
C GLN A 382 26.90 -10.77 -0.59
N SER A 383 28.19 -10.94 -0.90
CA SER A 383 28.97 -10.12 -1.85
C SER A 383 29.41 -10.88 -3.12
N SER A 384 28.89 -12.09 -3.34
CA SER A 384 29.10 -12.85 -4.59
C SER A 384 28.11 -12.44 -5.66
N ASN A 385 28.47 -12.59 -6.95
CA ASN A 385 27.74 -12.06 -8.10
C ASN A 385 26.21 -12.26 -8.16
N ASP A 386 25.64 -13.31 -7.55
CA ASP A 386 24.20 -13.63 -7.63
C ASP A 386 23.40 -13.16 -6.40
N ALA A 387 23.96 -12.25 -5.60
CA ALA A 387 23.39 -11.77 -4.35
C ALA A 387 22.78 -10.37 -4.42
N GLY A 388 21.80 -10.11 -3.55
CA GLY A 388 21.24 -8.78 -3.39
C GLY A 388 19.85 -8.75 -2.75
N GLY A 389 19.15 -7.63 -2.96
CA GLY A 389 17.83 -7.34 -2.41
C GLY A 389 17.91 -7.10 -0.91
N GLY A 390 18.31 -5.89 -0.50
CA GLY A 390 18.41 -5.53 0.92
C GLY A 390 17.07 -5.68 1.65
N ALA A 391 15.97 -5.29 1.01
CA ALA A 391 14.63 -5.69 1.40
C ALA A 391 14.22 -7.01 0.71
N ILE A 392 14.02 -6.99 -0.61
CA ILE A 392 13.35 -8.05 -1.37
C ILE A 392 14.27 -8.57 -2.48
N TYR A 393 14.41 -9.89 -2.59
CA TYR A 393 14.98 -10.53 -3.78
C TYR A 393 14.02 -11.59 -4.32
N MET A 394 13.56 -11.38 -5.55
CA MET A 394 12.71 -12.29 -6.30
C MET A 394 13.48 -12.86 -7.51
N ARG A 395 13.76 -14.16 -7.48
CA ARG A 395 14.53 -14.92 -8.49
C ARG A 395 13.68 -15.95 -9.22
N GLY A 396 12.42 -15.61 -9.50
CA GLY A 396 11.44 -16.48 -10.13
C GLY A 396 10.27 -15.65 -10.66
N SER A 397 9.48 -16.20 -11.60
CA SER A 397 8.45 -15.44 -12.30
C SER A 397 7.34 -15.00 -11.34
N GLY A 398 7.43 -13.75 -10.88
CA GLY A 398 6.57 -13.20 -9.86
C GLY A 398 6.21 -11.75 -10.13
N THR A 399 5.31 -11.25 -9.30
CA THR A 399 4.81 -9.88 -9.36
C THR A 399 5.01 -9.20 -8.02
N ILE A 400 5.60 -8.01 -8.01
CA ILE A 400 5.66 -7.14 -6.84
C ILE A 400 4.81 -5.91 -7.16
N ASN A 401 3.67 -5.75 -6.49
CA ASN A 401 2.81 -4.57 -6.58
C ASN A 401 3.06 -3.71 -5.33
N ILE A 402 3.37 -2.43 -5.51
CA ILE A 402 3.62 -1.47 -4.43
C ILE A 402 2.78 -0.23 -4.71
N SER A 403 1.82 0.04 -3.84
CA SER A 403 0.76 1.03 -4.05
C SER A 403 0.30 1.62 -2.71
N GLY A 404 -0.71 2.50 -2.73
CA GLY A 404 -1.16 3.20 -1.52
C GLY A 404 -0.02 3.96 -0.82
N ASN A 405 0.09 3.81 0.49
CA ASN A 405 1.12 4.48 1.32
C ASN A 405 2.30 3.58 1.70
N ALA A 406 2.48 2.44 1.02
CA ALA A 406 3.54 1.47 1.32
C ALA A 406 4.96 2.05 1.19
N GLN A 407 5.86 1.66 2.09
CA GLN A 407 7.24 2.16 2.12
C GLN A 407 8.29 1.04 2.17
N ILE A 408 9.36 1.19 1.38
CA ILE A 408 10.58 0.37 1.48
C ILE A 408 11.77 1.31 1.69
N THR A 409 12.25 1.41 2.93
CA THR A 409 13.18 2.49 3.34
C THR A 409 14.38 2.05 4.16
N GLY A 410 15.57 2.60 3.89
CA GLY A 410 16.75 2.34 4.72
C GLY A 410 17.29 0.90 4.68
N ASN A 411 16.94 0.10 3.68
CA ASN A 411 17.45 -1.26 3.53
C ASN A 411 18.82 -1.27 2.82
N SER A 412 19.63 -2.29 3.07
CA SER A 412 21.02 -2.36 2.59
C SER A 412 21.39 -3.68 1.94
N SER A 413 22.12 -3.59 0.81
CA SER A 413 22.63 -4.73 0.05
C SER A 413 24.15 -4.64 -0.11
N SER A 414 24.85 -5.70 0.29
CA SER A 414 26.29 -5.91 0.02
C SER A 414 26.64 -5.99 -1.47
N LEU A 415 25.65 -6.02 -2.38
CA LEU A 415 25.86 -6.08 -3.82
C LEU A 415 24.80 -5.25 -4.57
N ASP A 416 23.76 -5.88 -5.14
CA ASP A 416 22.76 -5.24 -5.99
C ASP A 416 21.41 -5.05 -5.28
N GLY A 417 20.61 -4.08 -5.72
CA GLY A 417 19.23 -3.87 -5.27
C GLY A 417 19.15 -3.54 -3.77
N GLY A 418 19.43 -2.29 -3.40
CA GLY A 418 19.42 -1.88 -1.99
C GLY A 418 18.05 -2.08 -1.34
N ALA A 419 16.97 -1.79 -2.06
CA ALA A 419 15.64 -2.28 -1.75
C ALA A 419 15.37 -3.62 -2.45
N ILE A 420 15.28 -3.62 -3.79
CA ILE A 420 14.75 -4.74 -4.57
C ILE A 420 15.78 -5.24 -5.60
N LEU A 421 16.04 -6.54 -5.59
CA LEU A 421 16.65 -7.26 -6.71
C LEU A 421 15.59 -8.14 -7.39
N MET A 422 15.32 -7.90 -8.67
CA MET A 422 14.38 -8.69 -9.46
C MET A 422 15.15 -9.41 -10.57
N GLY A 423 15.14 -10.75 -10.54
CA GLY A 423 15.82 -11.60 -11.51
C GLY A 423 14.99 -11.97 -12.75
N TRP A 424 13.65 -12.01 -12.64
CA TRP A 424 12.68 -11.94 -13.75
C TRP A 424 11.25 -11.84 -13.20
N GLY A 425 10.33 -11.29 -14.00
CA GLY A 425 8.95 -11.00 -13.56
C GLY A 425 8.61 -9.51 -13.68
N THR A 426 7.62 -9.05 -12.91
CA THR A 426 7.11 -7.67 -12.98
C THR A 426 7.13 -6.96 -11.63
N ILE A 427 7.59 -5.71 -11.61
CA ILE A 427 7.36 -4.76 -10.52
C ILE A 427 6.36 -3.71 -11.02
N ASN A 428 5.33 -3.41 -10.23
CA ASN A 428 4.38 -2.32 -10.47
C ASN A 428 4.42 -1.36 -9.28
N ILE A 429 4.61 -0.06 -9.54
CA ILE A 429 4.60 1.02 -8.55
C ILE A 429 3.51 2.03 -8.93
N SER A 430 2.65 2.39 -8.00
CA SER A 430 1.57 3.38 -8.20
C SER A 430 1.30 4.23 -6.94
N ASP A 431 0.35 5.16 -7.08
CA ASP A 431 -0.18 6.01 -6.00
C ASP A 431 0.91 6.83 -5.29
N SER A 432 0.97 6.81 -3.96
CA SER A 432 1.94 7.55 -3.14
C SER A 432 3.04 6.67 -2.53
N ALA A 433 3.22 5.43 -3.04
CA ALA A 433 4.18 4.48 -2.52
C ALA A 433 5.64 4.97 -2.65
N LYS A 434 6.48 4.67 -1.64
CA LYS A 434 7.86 5.17 -1.57
C LYS A 434 8.89 4.05 -1.50
N ILE A 435 9.98 4.20 -2.26
CA ILE A 435 11.19 3.36 -2.15
C ILE A 435 12.38 4.31 -1.98
N ASN A 436 12.79 4.55 -0.74
CA ASN A 436 13.68 5.65 -0.42
C ASN A 436 14.83 5.32 0.55
N ASN A 437 15.93 6.06 0.48
CA ASN A 437 17.07 5.93 1.40
C ASN A 437 17.73 4.53 1.46
N ASN A 438 17.52 3.68 0.44
CA ASN A 438 18.12 2.34 0.39
C ASN A 438 19.52 2.39 -0.24
N THR A 439 20.40 1.46 0.17
CA THR A 439 21.82 1.47 -0.24
C THR A 439 22.27 0.14 -0.86
N ALA A 440 22.90 0.21 -2.04
CA ALA A 440 23.54 -0.91 -2.72
C ALA A 440 25.05 -0.67 -2.89
N ASN A 441 25.87 -1.66 -2.54
CA ASN A 441 27.32 -1.57 -2.74
C ASN A 441 27.74 -1.63 -4.22
N ARG A 442 26.86 -2.04 -5.15
CA ARG A 442 27.16 -2.13 -6.58
C ARG A 442 26.09 -1.44 -7.44
N TRP A 443 24.97 -2.09 -7.72
CA TRP A 443 23.98 -1.62 -8.71
C TRP A 443 22.58 -1.44 -8.13
N GLY A 444 21.86 -0.40 -8.56
CA GLY A 444 20.44 -0.21 -8.23
C GLY A 444 20.25 0.09 -6.74
N GLY A 445 20.50 1.33 -6.32
CA GLY A 445 20.38 1.73 -4.91
C GLY A 445 18.97 1.47 -4.36
N ALA A 446 17.94 1.73 -5.16
CA ALA A 446 16.60 1.19 -4.93
C ALA A 446 16.44 -0.18 -5.60
N ILE A 447 16.41 -0.22 -6.93
CA ILE A 447 15.98 -1.37 -7.71
C ILE A 447 17.09 -1.79 -8.69
N CYS A 448 17.47 -3.07 -8.65
CA CYS A 448 18.21 -3.69 -9.74
C CYS A 448 17.27 -4.66 -10.48
N LEU A 449 17.00 -4.36 -11.74
CA LEU A 449 16.43 -5.31 -12.68
C LEU A 449 17.58 -6.07 -13.31
N ARG A 450 17.53 -7.39 -13.26
CA ARG A 450 18.49 -8.30 -13.88
C ARG A 450 17.73 -9.41 -14.57
N GLN A 451 18.36 -10.09 -15.51
CA GLN A 451 17.82 -11.28 -16.16
C GLN A 451 18.66 -12.50 -15.74
N ASP A 452 18.17 -13.25 -14.77
CA ASP A 452 18.82 -14.50 -14.31
C ASP A 452 18.39 -15.73 -15.15
N SER A 453 17.64 -15.49 -16.22
CA SER A 453 17.07 -16.51 -17.13
C SER A 453 16.84 -15.90 -18.53
N ASN A 454 16.20 -16.63 -19.44
CA ASN A 454 15.76 -16.08 -20.74
C ASN A 454 14.34 -15.44 -20.67
N GLN A 455 13.92 -14.91 -19.52
CA GLN A 455 12.58 -14.34 -19.30
C GLN A 455 12.65 -12.82 -19.11
N VAL A 456 11.66 -12.08 -19.59
CA VAL A 456 11.65 -10.61 -19.48
C VAL A 456 11.48 -10.16 -18.03
N THR A 457 12.21 -9.11 -17.65
CA THR A 457 12.03 -8.37 -16.40
C THR A 457 11.44 -7.00 -16.69
N THR A 458 10.32 -6.65 -16.06
CA THR A 458 9.61 -5.38 -16.28
C THR A 458 9.44 -4.59 -14.98
N LEU A 459 9.71 -3.29 -15.03
CA LEU A 459 9.28 -2.31 -14.03
C LEU A 459 8.27 -1.36 -14.68
N ASN A 460 7.09 -1.21 -14.07
CA ASN A 460 6.08 -0.24 -14.44
C ASN A 460 5.90 0.75 -13.30
N MET A 461 6.07 2.05 -13.58
CA MET A 461 5.85 3.12 -12.61
C MET A 461 4.74 4.05 -13.13
N ARG A 462 3.65 4.15 -12.38
CA ARG A 462 2.41 4.87 -12.69
C ARG A 462 2.04 5.84 -11.55
N GLY A 463 3.05 6.35 -10.85
CA GLY A 463 2.95 6.99 -9.56
C GLY A 463 4.11 6.57 -8.66
N GLY A 464 4.04 6.96 -7.38
CA GLY A 464 5.06 6.69 -6.39
C GLY A 464 6.34 7.51 -6.53
N GLU A 465 7.25 7.29 -5.58
CA GLU A 465 8.50 8.02 -5.42
C GLU A 465 9.68 7.06 -5.19
N ILE A 466 10.76 7.23 -5.95
CA ILE A 466 12.04 6.54 -5.72
C ILE A 466 13.08 7.60 -5.38
N SER A 467 13.44 7.76 -4.10
CA SER A 467 14.23 8.93 -3.65
C SER A 467 15.33 8.69 -2.62
N GLY A 468 16.39 9.49 -2.66
CA GLY A 468 17.49 9.42 -1.69
C GLY A 468 18.28 8.10 -1.68
N ASN A 469 18.08 7.22 -2.67
CA ASN A 469 18.76 5.91 -2.71
C ASN A 469 20.19 6.04 -3.26
N ARG A 470 21.07 5.13 -2.84
CA ARG A 470 22.51 5.20 -3.13
C ARG A 470 23.06 3.89 -3.70
N ALA A 471 23.76 3.98 -4.83
CA ALA A 471 24.57 2.88 -5.38
C ALA A 471 26.05 3.28 -5.47
N THR A 472 27.02 2.46 -5.07
CA THR A 472 28.43 2.90 -5.21
C THR A 472 28.96 2.86 -6.64
N LYS A 473 28.31 2.11 -7.55
CA LYS A 473 28.68 2.02 -8.97
C LYS A 473 27.65 2.65 -9.87
N GLU A 474 26.53 1.98 -10.13
CA GLU A 474 25.66 2.33 -11.27
C GLU A 474 24.17 2.30 -10.89
N GLY A 475 23.39 3.29 -11.34
CA GLY A 475 21.95 3.38 -11.11
C GLY A 475 21.59 3.67 -9.65
N GLY A 476 21.60 4.93 -9.22
CA GLY A 476 21.32 5.29 -7.82
C GLY A 476 19.88 4.96 -7.43
N ALA A 477 18.93 5.20 -8.32
CA ALA A 477 17.57 4.65 -8.22
C ALA A 477 17.51 3.25 -8.85
N VAL A 478 17.58 3.18 -10.18
CA VAL A 478 17.27 1.97 -10.96
C VAL A 478 18.43 1.58 -11.86
N HIS A 479 18.94 0.36 -11.70
CA HIS A 479 19.83 -0.26 -12.67
C HIS A 479 19.06 -1.27 -13.53
N VAL A 480 19.02 -1.06 -14.84
CA VAL A 480 18.39 -1.98 -15.81
C VAL A 480 19.48 -2.80 -16.49
N LEU A 481 19.71 -4.02 -15.97
CA LEU A 481 20.66 -4.98 -16.49
C LEU A 481 19.97 -6.00 -17.40
N ASP A 482 20.66 -6.32 -18.49
CA ASP A 482 20.38 -7.44 -19.40
C ASP A 482 19.31 -7.22 -20.46
N LYS A 483 19.25 -8.20 -21.37
CA LYS A 483 18.46 -8.21 -22.59
C LYS A 483 16.96 -8.18 -22.32
N ASP A 484 16.27 -7.35 -23.10
CA ASP A 484 14.82 -7.19 -23.10
C ASP A 484 14.22 -6.76 -21.74
N CYS A 485 15.05 -6.39 -20.76
CA CYS A 485 14.59 -5.77 -19.51
C CYS A 485 14.03 -4.37 -19.78
N MET A 486 12.82 -4.11 -19.29
CA MET A 486 12.04 -2.91 -19.61
C MET A 486 11.68 -2.12 -18.36
N PHE A 487 11.99 -0.82 -18.35
CA PHE A 487 11.44 0.13 -17.40
C PHE A 487 10.49 1.09 -18.12
N TYR A 488 9.20 1.00 -17.82
CA TYR A 488 8.18 1.97 -18.22
C TYR A 488 7.94 2.99 -17.10
N LEU A 489 8.22 4.26 -17.39
CA LEU A 489 7.90 5.39 -16.53
C LEU A 489 6.72 6.17 -17.15
N TYR A 490 5.52 5.86 -16.68
CA TYR A 490 4.29 6.54 -17.10
C TYR A 490 4.01 7.77 -16.24
N ASP A 491 4.24 7.66 -14.93
CA ASP A 491 4.10 8.75 -13.95
C ASP A 491 4.89 8.44 -12.67
N GLY A 492 5.04 9.41 -11.77
CA GLY A 492 5.80 9.31 -10.52
C GLY A 492 7.14 10.07 -10.57
N LYS A 493 7.84 10.10 -9.42
CA LYS A 493 9.08 10.87 -9.22
C LYS A 493 10.28 9.97 -8.93
N ILE A 494 11.43 10.28 -9.53
CA ILE A 494 12.73 9.67 -9.19
C ILE A 494 13.69 10.81 -8.83
N THR A 495 13.98 10.99 -7.53
CA THR A 495 14.61 12.24 -7.06
C THR A 495 15.68 12.08 -5.97
N GLY A 496 16.73 12.91 -6.02
CA GLY A 496 17.79 12.92 -5.00
C GLY A 496 18.62 11.64 -4.87
N ASN A 497 18.58 10.73 -5.86
CA ASN A 497 19.35 9.49 -5.82
C ASN A 497 20.81 9.73 -6.25
N ILE A 498 21.73 8.91 -5.73
CA ILE A 498 23.18 9.12 -5.89
C ILE A 498 23.88 7.86 -6.40
N SER A 499 24.73 7.99 -7.41
CA SER A 499 25.61 6.89 -7.86
C SER A 499 26.97 7.32 -8.42
N GLY A 500 27.76 6.34 -8.85
CA GLY A 500 28.92 6.57 -9.72
C GLY A 500 28.46 7.04 -11.10
N ASP A 501 27.82 6.17 -11.88
CA ASP A 501 27.26 6.50 -13.20
C ASP A 501 25.74 6.25 -13.22
N GLY A 502 24.95 7.11 -13.85
CA GLY A 502 23.49 6.98 -13.86
C GLY A 502 22.91 7.32 -12.48
N GLY A 503 22.90 8.61 -12.11
CA GLY A 503 22.52 9.06 -10.76
C GLY A 503 21.11 8.60 -10.39
N ALA A 504 20.16 8.71 -11.32
CA ALA A 504 18.89 7.99 -11.25
C ALA A 504 18.98 6.61 -11.92
N ILE A 505 19.16 6.57 -13.24
CA ILE A 505 18.96 5.36 -14.06
C ILE A 505 20.23 5.00 -14.84
N TYR A 506 20.56 3.71 -14.86
CA TYR A 506 21.62 3.16 -15.70
C TYR A 506 21.10 2.01 -16.59
N LEU A 507 21.38 2.07 -17.89
CA LEU A 507 20.96 1.06 -18.88
C LEU A 507 22.15 0.26 -19.41
N ASN A 508 22.13 -1.06 -19.19
CA ASN A 508 23.23 -1.99 -19.48
C ASN A 508 22.74 -3.21 -20.29
N GLN A 509 23.52 -3.67 -21.28
CA GLN A 509 23.30 -4.85 -22.16
C GLN A 509 22.16 -4.78 -23.22
N GLU A 510 22.17 -5.75 -24.15
CA GLU A 510 21.54 -5.71 -25.49
C GLU A 510 20.15 -6.38 -25.61
N PRO A 511 19.02 -5.64 -25.69
CA PRO A 511 18.80 -4.24 -25.34
C PRO A 511 17.98 -4.10 -24.05
N SER A 512 18.52 -3.38 -23.06
CA SER A 512 17.75 -2.80 -21.95
C SER A 512 17.02 -1.51 -22.38
N TRP A 513 15.83 -1.28 -21.84
CA TRP A 513 14.95 -0.17 -22.22
C TRP A 513 14.54 0.70 -21.03
N LEU A 514 14.63 2.01 -21.21
CA LEU A 514 13.80 2.99 -20.51
C LEU A 514 12.78 3.54 -21.51
N ILE A 515 11.50 3.53 -21.15
CA ILE A 515 10.38 4.04 -21.95
C ILE A 515 9.60 5.02 -21.07
N MET A 516 9.89 6.30 -21.25
CA MET A 516 9.33 7.40 -20.46
C MET A 516 8.21 8.10 -21.25
N GLN A 517 6.99 7.98 -20.73
CA GLN A 517 5.76 8.56 -21.29
C GLN A 517 5.16 9.66 -20.42
N GLY A 518 5.71 9.86 -19.22
CA GLY A 518 5.40 10.90 -18.25
C GLY A 518 6.38 10.83 -17.07
N GLY A 519 5.98 11.30 -15.89
CA GLY A 519 6.82 11.30 -14.69
C GLY A 519 8.00 12.29 -14.72
N GLU A 520 8.80 12.25 -13.65
CA GLU A 520 9.89 13.19 -13.38
C GLU A 520 11.15 12.47 -12.89
N ILE A 521 12.31 12.83 -13.43
CA ILE A 521 13.65 12.45 -12.96
C ILE A 521 14.39 13.73 -12.59
N SER A 522 14.54 14.03 -11.29
CA SER A 522 15.05 15.33 -10.85
C SER A 522 16.03 15.30 -9.68
N GLY A 523 16.98 16.24 -9.63
CA GLY A 523 17.90 16.38 -8.48
C GLY A 523 18.84 15.20 -8.21
N ASN A 524 18.94 14.22 -9.13
CA ASN A 524 19.79 13.05 -8.96
C ASN A 524 21.26 13.37 -9.31
N THR A 525 22.21 12.69 -8.66
CA THR A 525 23.64 13.00 -8.73
C THR A 525 24.48 11.79 -9.14
N ALA A 526 25.30 11.95 -10.19
CA ALA A 526 26.35 10.99 -10.58
C ALA A 526 27.75 11.57 -10.31
N THR A 527 28.62 10.84 -9.61
CA THR A 527 30.05 11.24 -9.46
C THR A 527 30.89 10.98 -10.72
N GLY A 528 30.31 10.29 -11.69
CA GLY A 528 30.72 10.12 -13.07
C GLY A 528 29.72 10.81 -14.01
N ASN A 529 29.11 10.06 -14.93
CA ASN A 529 28.31 10.58 -16.03
C ASN A 529 26.82 10.22 -15.87
N GLY A 530 25.94 10.92 -16.58
CA GLY A 530 24.51 10.61 -16.61
C GLY A 530 23.83 10.88 -15.26
N GLY A 531 23.77 12.14 -14.81
CA GLY A 531 23.15 12.50 -13.52
C GLY A 531 21.70 12.00 -13.42
N GLY A 532 20.90 12.21 -14.48
CA GLY A 532 19.61 11.54 -14.66
C GLY A 532 19.80 10.12 -15.20
N VAL A 533 20.19 9.98 -16.47
CA VAL A 533 20.23 8.70 -17.19
C VAL A 533 21.58 8.46 -17.87
N TYR A 534 22.16 7.27 -17.66
CA TYR A 534 23.32 6.78 -18.41
C TYR A 534 22.90 5.66 -19.36
N ILE A 535 23.18 5.80 -20.66
CA ILE A 535 22.96 4.78 -21.69
C ILE A 535 24.30 4.13 -22.06
N TYR A 536 24.58 2.92 -21.56
CA TYR A 536 25.92 2.33 -21.64
C TYR A 536 26.18 1.48 -22.87
N ARG A 537 25.59 0.29 -22.97
CA ARG A 537 26.01 -0.70 -23.98
C ARG A 537 25.31 -0.51 -25.31
N THR A 538 25.84 -1.23 -26.29
CA THR A 538 25.22 -1.49 -27.59
C THR A 538 23.79 -1.99 -27.36
N GLY A 539 22.88 -1.67 -28.28
CA GLY A 539 21.48 -2.10 -28.18
C GLY A 539 20.60 -1.26 -27.27
N SER A 540 21.04 -0.91 -26.04
CA SER A 540 20.25 -0.20 -25.02
C SER A 540 19.55 1.06 -25.56
N VAL A 541 18.31 1.30 -25.11
CA VAL A 541 17.46 2.38 -25.63
C VAL A 541 16.83 3.18 -24.49
N CYS A 542 16.98 4.51 -24.54
CA CYS A 542 16.10 5.44 -23.85
C CYS A 542 15.10 6.00 -24.87
N GLN A 543 13.81 5.71 -24.68
CA GLN A 543 12.69 6.34 -25.37
C GLN A 543 12.07 7.37 -24.45
N LEU A 544 12.10 8.64 -24.86
CA LEU A 544 11.61 9.78 -24.10
C LEU A 544 10.51 10.50 -24.89
N TYR A 545 9.26 10.14 -24.62
CA TYR A 545 8.08 10.64 -25.33
C TYR A 545 7.31 11.73 -24.55
N SER A 546 7.35 11.69 -23.23
CA SER A 546 6.91 12.79 -22.37
C SER A 546 7.58 12.70 -21.00
N GLY A 547 7.28 13.64 -20.11
CA GLY A 547 7.87 13.71 -18.78
C GLY A 547 9.08 14.65 -18.73
N LYS A 548 9.69 14.75 -17.55
CA LYS A 548 10.76 15.71 -17.26
C LYS A 548 12.04 15.03 -16.79
N ILE A 549 13.19 15.57 -17.23
CA ILE A 549 14.51 15.26 -16.69
C ILE A 549 15.20 16.60 -16.40
N GLU A 550 15.19 17.05 -15.14
CA GLU A 550 15.66 18.39 -14.77
C GLU A 550 16.43 18.46 -13.44
N ASN A 551 17.30 19.47 -13.28
CA ASN A 551 18.09 19.70 -12.06
C ASN A 551 19.04 18.55 -11.65
N ASN A 552 19.30 17.56 -12.52
CA ASN A 552 20.23 16.47 -12.24
C ASN A 552 21.70 16.93 -12.43
N LYS A 553 22.61 16.39 -11.63
CA LYS A 553 24.02 16.83 -11.52
C LYS A 553 24.97 15.67 -11.86
N ALA A 554 26.03 15.94 -12.62
CA ALA A 554 27.08 14.97 -12.93
C ALA A 554 28.48 15.60 -12.79
N SER A 555 29.48 14.87 -12.29
CA SER A 555 30.88 15.36 -12.27
C SER A 555 31.62 15.11 -13.59
N GLY A 556 31.14 14.14 -14.40
CA GLY A 556 31.62 13.78 -15.72
C GLY A 556 30.85 14.50 -16.83
N ASN A 557 30.06 13.77 -17.62
CA ASN A 557 29.29 14.32 -18.74
C ASN A 557 27.82 13.94 -18.65
N GLY A 558 26.93 14.72 -19.28
CA GLY A 558 25.50 14.50 -19.30
C GLY A 558 24.90 14.58 -17.90
N GLY A 559 24.71 15.79 -17.38
CA GLY A 559 23.95 16.01 -16.16
C GLY A 559 22.55 15.41 -16.28
N GLY A 560 21.89 15.58 -17.43
CA GLY A 560 20.58 14.99 -17.71
C GLY A 560 20.70 13.57 -18.27
N ILE A 561 21.15 13.45 -19.51
CA ILE A 561 21.34 12.17 -20.21
C ILE A 561 22.76 12.09 -20.78
N TYR A 562 23.44 10.98 -20.53
CA TYR A 562 24.72 10.62 -21.15
C TYR A 562 24.58 9.39 -22.06
N ILE A 563 25.15 9.47 -23.26
CA ILE A 563 25.27 8.33 -24.19
C ILE A 563 26.74 7.92 -24.27
N ASN A 564 27.06 6.65 -24.07
CA ASN A 564 28.45 6.19 -24.14
C ASN A 564 29.02 6.27 -25.58
N PRO A 565 30.24 6.83 -25.80
CA PRO A 565 30.83 6.98 -27.13
C PRO A 565 31.16 5.65 -27.82
N SER A 566 31.60 4.64 -27.08
CA SER A 566 32.17 3.40 -27.63
C SER A 566 31.13 2.44 -28.18
N ASN A 567 29.85 2.65 -27.85
CA ASN A 567 28.78 1.66 -27.98
C ASN A 567 27.60 2.16 -28.83
N SER A 568 26.67 1.28 -29.24
CA SER A 568 25.51 1.65 -30.08
C SER A 568 24.23 2.06 -29.32
N GLY A 569 24.35 2.47 -28.06
CA GLY A 569 23.23 2.96 -27.25
C GLY A 569 22.46 4.11 -27.94
N ARG A 570 21.13 4.12 -27.82
CA ARG A 570 20.25 5.04 -28.57
C ARG A 570 19.38 5.87 -27.64
N LEU A 571 19.39 7.19 -27.83
CA LEU A 571 18.34 8.08 -27.36
C LEU A 571 17.32 8.30 -28.49
N ARG A 572 16.05 8.04 -28.20
CA ARG A 572 14.91 8.27 -29.08
C ARG A 572 13.94 9.24 -28.40
N VAL A 573 13.47 10.24 -29.14
CA VAL A 573 12.62 11.32 -28.63
C VAL A 573 11.40 11.52 -29.52
N GLY A 574 10.36 12.13 -28.98
CA GLY A 574 9.14 12.49 -29.72
C GLY A 574 8.06 13.03 -28.79
N ASN A 575 6.93 13.51 -29.30
CA ASN A 575 5.86 14.13 -28.51
C ASN A 575 6.31 15.30 -27.60
N LYS A 576 6.22 15.20 -26.27
CA LYS A 576 6.34 16.35 -25.34
C LYS A 576 7.34 16.16 -24.17
N PRO A 577 8.62 15.87 -24.44
CA PRO A 577 9.65 15.69 -23.41
C PRO A 577 10.29 17.01 -22.97
N LEU A 578 10.73 17.07 -21.71
CA LEU A 578 11.47 18.18 -21.14
C LEU A 578 12.83 17.68 -20.60
N VAL A 579 13.94 18.22 -21.12
CA VAL A 579 15.30 17.95 -20.61
C VAL A 579 16.06 19.27 -20.51
N GLN A 580 16.11 19.84 -19.30
CA GLN A 580 16.59 21.21 -19.04
C GLN A 580 17.18 21.32 -17.63
N ASN A 581 17.92 22.39 -17.34
CA ASN A 581 18.49 22.69 -16.02
C ASN A 581 19.40 21.60 -15.40
N ASN A 582 19.82 20.60 -16.18
CA ASN A 582 20.78 19.60 -15.71
C ASN A 582 22.20 20.11 -15.91
N THR A 583 23.12 19.80 -14.99
CA THR A 583 24.44 20.42 -14.95
C THR A 583 25.61 19.45 -14.83
N VAL A 584 26.75 19.90 -15.35
CA VAL A 584 28.09 19.37 -15.06
C VAL A 584 28.91 20.52 -14.49
N SER A 585 29.39 20.39 -13.25
CA SER A 585 30.16 21.42 -12.54
C SER A 585 29.53 22.82 -12.66
N GLY A 586 28.21 22.91 -12.42
CA GLY A 586 27.41 24.13 -12.49
C GLY A 586 27.06 24.64 -13.90
N LYS A 587 27.61 24.04 -14.97
CA LYS A 587 27.31 24.42 -16.36
C LYS A 587 26.22 23.54 -16.96
N ALA A 588 25.37 24.10 -17.81
CA ALA A 588 24.34 23.34 -18.53
C ALA A 588 24.95 22.14 -19.28
N ASN A 589 24.36 20.97 -19.10
CA ASN A 589 24.80 19.73 -19.72
C ASN A 589 23.61 18.74 -19.78
N ASN A 590 22.64 19.04 -20.63
CA ASN A 590 21.34 18.38 -20.65
C ASN A 590 21.43 17.00 -21.33
N VAL A 591 21.36 16.94 -22.66
CA VAL A 591 21.66 15.72 -23.42
C VAL A 591 23.08 15.82 -23.97
N TYR A 592 24.00 15.03 -23.43
CA TYR A 592 25.37 14.97 -23.91
C TYR A 592 25.53 13.97 -25.06
N LEU A 593 25.92 14.48 -26.23
CA LEU A 593 26.19 13.71 -27.44
C LEU A 593 27.70 13.66 -27.71
N PRO A 594 28.36 12.50 -27.55
CA PRO A 594 29.74 12.33 -27.97
C PRO A 594 29.96 12.52 -29.48
N SER A 595 31.22 12.68 -29.89
CA SER A 595 31.59 12.86 -31.30
C SER A 595 31.03 11.71 -32.16
N GLY A 596 30.31 12.06 -33.23
CA GLY A 596 29.67 11.10 -34.13
C GLY A 596 28.38 10.45 -33.62
N LYS A 597 27.86 10.82 -32.44
CA LYS A 597 26.54 10.37 -31.95
C LYS A 597 25.45 11.38 -32.29
N THR A 598 24.25 10.85 -32.55
CA THR A 598 23.02 11.63 -32.78
C THR A 598 21.89 11.03 -31.96
N LEU A 599 20.90 11.85 -31.61
CA LEU A 599 19.60 11.37 -31.13
C LEU A 599 18.69 11.03 -32.32
N THR A 600 17.66 10.23 -32.06
CA THR A 600 16.62 9.90 -33.04
C THR A 600 15.31 10.57 -32.67
N ILE A 601 14.80 11.44 -33.52
CA ILE A 601 13.39 11.82 -33.48
C ILE A 601 12.63 10.64 -34.11
N GLU A 602 11.84 9.93 -33.30
CA GLU A 602 11.13 8.71 -33.69
C GLU A 602 9.67 9.01 -34.03
N ILE A 603 8.99 9.74 -33.15
CA ILE A 603 7.64 10.28 -33.39
C ILE A 603 7.68 11.82 -33.35
N GLY A 604 6.68 12.48 -33.92
CA GLY A 604 6.69 13.93 -34.08
C GLY A 604 6.64 14.71 -32.76
N MET A 605 7.39 15.81 -32.67
CA MET A 605 7.40 16.71 -31.51
C MET A 605 6.13 17.59 -31.46
N SER A 606 5.65 17.89 -30.25
CA SER A 606 4.44 18.67 -29.96
C SER A 606 4.72 19.87 -29.03
N LYS A 607 3.76 20.81 -28.94
CA LYS A 607 3.96 22.10 -28.23
C LYS A 607 4.33 21.88 -26.75
N GLY A 608 5.45 22.48 -26.35
CA GLY A 608 5.96 22.40 -24.98
C GLY A 608 6.93 21.24 -24.74
N ALA A 609 7.44 20.59 -25.78
CA ALA A 609 8.72 19.89 -25.70
C ALA A 609 9.89 20.91 -25.65
N SER A 610 10.93 20.60 -24.89
CA SER A 610 12.16 21.41 -24.81
C SER A 610 13.34 20.53 -24.39
N ILE A 611 14.35 20.39 -25.24
CA ILE A 611 15.53 19.56 -24.97
C ILE A 611 16.81 20.38 -25.18
N GLY A 612 17.61 20.53 -24.13
CA GLY A 612 18.97 21.06 -24.22
C GLY A 612 19.96 20.03 -24.77
N VAL A 613 20.85 20.45 -25.66
CA VAL A 613 21.82 19.58 -26.32
C VAL A 613 23.24 20.11 -26.12
N THR A 614 24.11 19.27 -25.57
CA THR A 614 25.56 19.45 -25.51
C THR A 614 26.24 18.49 -26.48
N THR A 615 27.27 18.94 -27.22
CA THR A 615 28.08 18.07 -28.08
C THR A 615 29.54 18.08 -27.70
N ALA A 616 30.20 16.92 -27.72
CA ALA A 616 31.64 16.81 -27.50
C ALA A 616 32.49 17.53 -28.57
N ASN A 617 31.94 17.73 -29.77
CA ASN A 617 32.60 18.47 -30.84
C ASN A 617 32.26 19.96 -30.73
N ILE A 618 33.26 20.78 -30.39
CA ILE A 618 33.19 22.24 -30.33
C ILE A 618 33.40 22.94 -31.70
N ARG A 619 33.67 22.17 -32.77
CA ARG A 619 33.81 22.69 -34.14
C ARG A 619 32.50 22.55 -34.89
N TYR A 620 31.71 23.61 -34.84
CA TYR A 620 30.44 23.73 -35.55
C TYR A 620 30.63 23.88 -37.06
N PRO A 621 29.64 23.47 -37.89
CA PRO A 621 28.34 22.90 -37.50
C PRO A 621 28.40 21.39 -37.19
N VAL A 622 27.57 20.92 -36.24
CA VAL A 622 27.50 19.52 -35.81
C VAL A 622 26.07 19.00 -35.94
N ALA A 623 25.84 17.99 -36.79
CA ALA A 623 24.54 17.33 -36.89
C ALA A 623 24.25 16.52 -35.62
N PHE A 624 23.05 16.65 -35.05
CA PHE A 624 22.68 15.92 -33.84
C PHE A 624 21.41 15.06 -33.96
N SER A 625 20.64 15.17 -35.04
CA SER A 625 19.44 14.34 -35.28
C SER A 625 19.59 13.37 -36.47
N ASN A 626 18.64 12.44 -36.60
CA ASN A 626 18.33 11.78 -37.87
C ASN A 626 17.71 12.76 -38.89
N ASN A 627 17.61 12.34 -40.16
CA ASN A 627 16.77 13.03 -41.14
C ASN A 627 15.30 12.74 -40.80
N TYR A 628 14.53 13.80 -40.48
CA TYR A 628 13.10 13.71 -40.15
C TYR A 628 12.19 14.42 -41.17
N LYS A 629 12.73 15.07 -42.22
CA LYS A 629 11.98 15.79 -43.27
C LYS A 629 11.10 16.97 -42.82
N LYS A 630 11.01 17.23 -41.52
CA LYS A 630 10.25 18.33 -40.91
C LYS A 630 11.14 19.04 -39.91
N ASP A 631 11.05 20.37 -39.93
CA ASP A 631 11.74 21.23 -38.99
C ASP A 631 11.16 21.07 -37.57
N TYR A 632 12.06 20.82 -36.62
CA TYR A 632 11.80 20.74 -35.19
C TYR A 632 12.78 21.59 -34.36
N ALA A 633 13.51 22.53 -34.97
CA ALA A 633 14.53 23.34 -34.30
C ALA A 633 13.99 24.07 -33.05
N ASN A 634 12.74 24.51 -33.07
CA ASN A 634 12.07 25.19 -31.96
C ASN A 634 11.79 24.31 -30.72
N TYR A 635 12.03 23.01 -30.78
CA TYR A 635 11.89 22.08 -29.64
C TYR A 635 13.24 21.70 -29.01
N PHE A 636 14.34 22.23 -29.54
CA PHE A 636 15.70 21.97 -29.05
C PHE A 636 16.44 23.29 -28.79
N PHE A 637 17.27 23.30 -27.75
CA PHE A 637 18.23 24.37 -27.52
C PHE A 637 19.66 23.84 -27.41
N ALA A 638 20.63 24.73 -27.59
CA ALA A 638 22.04 24.40 -27.44
C ALA A 638 22.42 24.73 -26.00
N ASP A 639 23.14 23.87 -25.31
CA ASP A 639 23.62 24.17 -23.95
C ASP A 639 24.83 25.13 -23.97
N ASP A 640 25.57 25.19 -25.09
CA ASP A 640 26.62 26.19 -25.33
C ASP A 640 25.99 27.51 -25.80
N ALA A 641 26.20 28.57 -25.03
CA ALA A 641 25.73 29.93 -25.33
C ALA A 641 26.27 30.50 -26.66
N ASN A 642 27.36 29.94 -27.20
CA ASN A 642 27.95 30.34 -28.49
C ASN A 642 27.33 29.58 -29.67
N ALA A 643 26.33 28.74 -29.44
CA ALA A 643 25.69 27.92 -30.45
C ALA A 643 24.16 28.05 -30.44
N HIS A 644 23.55 27.65 -31.55
CA HIS A 644 22.10 27.56 -31.69
C HIS A 644 21.70 26.37 -32.56
N VAL A 645 20.40 26.09 -32.65
CA VAL A 645 19.85 24.98 -33.43
C VAL A 645 19.38 25.48 -34.79
N GLU A 646 19.87 24.89 -35.88
CA GLU A 646 19.38 25.09 -37.24
C GLU A 646 18.84 23.78 -37.84
N TYR A 647 17.82 23.89 -38.69
CA TYR A 647 17.40 22.82 -39.61
C TYR A 647 17.96 23.11 -41.01
N LYS A 648 18.57 22.11 -41.65
CA LYS A 648 19.31 22.28 -42.92
C LYS A 648 18.74 21.45 -44.08
N ASP A 649 19.22 21.73 -45.30
CA ASP A 649 18.75 21.13 -46.56
C ASP A 649 18.84 19.59 -46.62
N ASP A 650 19.76 18.98 -45.85
CA ASP A 650 19.88 17.53 -45.70
C ASP A 650 18.82 16.91 -44.75
N GLN A 651 17.90 17.76 -44.26
CA GLN A 651 16.72 17.48 -43.45
C GLN A 651 17.04 17.01 -42.02
N LYS A 652 18.19 17.43 -41.47
CA LYS A 652 18.61 17.19 -40.08
C LYS A 652 18.70 18.49 -39.26
N LEU A 653 18.73 18.35 -37.94
CA LEU A 653 19.06 19.41 -36.99
C LEU A 653 20.56 19.44 -36.69
N TYR A 654 21.08 20.66 -36.58
CA TYR A 654 22.48 20.97 -36.32
C TYR A 654 22.63 21.93 -35.14
N LEU A 655 23.69 21.76 -34.36
CA LEU A 655 24.27 22.85 -33.58
C LEU A 655 25.20 23.66 -34.50
N VAL A 656 25.08 24.98 -34.48
CA VAL A 656 25.79 25.89 -35.37
C VAL A 656 26.38 27.05 -34.57
N SER A 657 27.59 27.48 -34.91
CA SER A 657 28.26 28.61 -34.25
C SER A 657 27.52 29.91 -34.53
N GLY A 658 27.40 30.73 -33.49
CA GLY A 658 26.64 31.96 -33.48
C GLY A 658 25.71 31.94 -32.28
N ALA A 659 25.94 32.84 -31.33
CA ALA A 659 24.98 33.13 -30.28
C ALA A 659 23.72 33.68 -30.94
N VAL A 660 22.60 32.97 -30.82
CA VAL A 660 21.29 33.48 -31.22
C VAL A 660 20.57 33.95 -29.98
N ALA A 661 20.22 35.23 -29.98
CA ALA A 661 19.40 35.83 -28.97
C ALA A 661 18.03 35.11 -28.94
N ARG A 662 17.77 34.36 -27.87
CA ARG A 662 16.56 33.54 -27.68
C ARG A 662 15.68 34.09 -26.54
N PRO A 663 14.36 34.27 -26.75
CA PRO A 663 13.49 34.75 -25.68
C PRO A 663 13.35 33.70 -24.55
N LEU A 664 13.56 34.17 -23.33
CA LEU A 664 13.42 33.50 -22.03
C LEU A 664 12.33 34.23 -21.25
N THR A 665 11.55 33.51 -20.43
CA THR A 665 10.75 34.14 -19.37
C THR A 665 11.39 33.84 -18.02
N VAL A 666 11.81 34.89 -17.31
CA VAL A 666 12.29 34.81 -15.93
C VAL A 666 11.13 35.12 -15.00
N THR A 667 10.90 34.25 -14.04
CA THR A 667 9.98 34.46 -12.91
C THR A 667 10.80 34.91 -11.71
N PHE A 668 10.30 35.92 -10.99
CA PHE A 668 10.91 36.46 -9.78
C PHE A 668 10.08 36.04 -8.57
N ASP A 669 10.63 35.15 -7.75
CA ASP A 669 10.04 34.69 -6.50
C ASP A 669 10.67 35.48 -5.32
N PRO A 670 9.91 36.37 -4.67
CA PRO A 670 10.46 37.19 -3.59
C PRO A 670 10.79 36.42 -2.31
N ASN A 671 10.59 35.09 -2.27
CA ASN A 671 11.15 34.19 -1.26
C ASN A 671 10.89 34.70 0.18
N GLY A 672 9.61 34.82 0.53
CA GLY A 672 9.13 35.40 1.79
C GLY A 672 8.83 36.91 1.73
N GLY A 673 9.52 37.67 0.87
CA GLY A 673 9.26 39.10 0.67
C GLY A 673 8.03 39.41 -0.20
N MET A 674 7.76 40.71 -0.40
CA MET A 674 6.72 41.21 -1.29
C MET A 674 7.30 41.72 -2.61
N LEU A 675 6.60 41.45 -3.72
CA LEU A 675 6.91 41.99 -5.04
C LEU A 675 5.62 42.27 -5.82
N ALA A 676 5.60 43.36 -6.61
CA ALA A 676 4.45 43.75 -7.40
C ALA A 676 4.17 42.77 -8.56
N GLU A 677 2.90 42.53 -8.90
CA GLU A 677 2.50 41.59 -9.96
C GLU A 677 3.15 41.86 -11.32
N ALA A 678 3.38 43.14 -11.66
CA ALA A 678 4.01 43.55 -12.91
C ALA A 678 5.50 43.13 -13.01
N ASP A 679 6.14 42.91 -11.87
CA ASP A 679 7.58 42.62 -11.74
C ASP A 679 7.87 41.13 -11.55
N LYS A 680 6.84 40.31 -11.26
CA LYS A 680 6.99 38.85 -11.06
C LYS A 680 7.49 38.09 -12.29
N THR A 681 7.36 38.64 -13.49
CA THR A 681 7.86 37.99 -14.71
C THR A 681 8.49 38.99 -15.66
N LYS A 682 9.64 38.65 -16.24
CA LYS A 682 10.33 39.45 -17.25
C LYS A 682 10.71 38.60 -18.45
N SER A 683 10.35 39.06 -19.64
CA SER A 683 10.87 38.49 -20.88
C SER A 683 12.26 39.07 -21.16
N LEU A 684 13.25 38.21 -21.36
CA LEU A 684 14.63 38.54 -21.63
C LEU A 684 15.15 37.74 -22.82
N THR A 685 16.34 38.07 -23.32
CA THR A 685 16.93 37.37 -24.45
C THR A 685 18.29 36.77 -24.08
N THR A 686 18.54 35.50 -24.39
CA THR A 686 19.83 34.84 -24.09
C THR A 686 20.98 35.61 -24.76
N GLY A 687 22.06 35.86 -24.01
CA GLY A 687 23.18 36.72 -24.44
C GLY A 687 23.01 38.21 -24.12
N GLU A 688 21.81 38.68 -23.78
CA GLU A 688 21.63 40.00 -23.18
C GLU A 688 21.91 39.96 -21.67
N PRO A 689 22.29 41.09 -21.05
CA PRO A 689 22.26 41.22 -19.60
C PRO A 689 20.82 41.13 -19.07
N TYR A 690 20.59 40.67 -17.83
CA TYR A 690 19.22 40.67 -17.24
C TYR A 690 18.61 42.08 -17.17
N GLY A 691 19.43 43.13 -17.24
CA GLY A 691 19.03 44.53 -17.12
C GLY A 691 18.46 44.83 -15.74
N THR A 692 17.79 45.98 -15.57
CA THR A 692 17.21 46.39 -14.29
C THR A 692 16.36 45.27 -13.69
N LEU A 693 16.82 44.69 -12.58
CA LEU A 693 16.11 43.67 -11.84
C LEU A 693 15.09 44.34 -10.93
N PRO A 694 13.93 43.73 -10.69
CA PRO A 694 12.98 44.27 -9.73
C PRO A 694 13.56 44.22 -8.32
N VAL A 695 13.22 45.17 -7.47
CA VAL A 695 13.66 45.19 -6.06
C VAL A 695 12.44 44.82 -5.20
N PRO A 696 12.37 43.59 -4.66
CA PRO A 696 11.33 43.22 -3.71
C PRO A 696 11.58 43.89 -2.36
N SER A 697 10.57 43.94 -1.51
CA SER A 697 10.69 44.47 -0.13
C SER A 697 10.39 43.39 0.90
N TYR A 698 11.24 43.25 1.91
CA TYR A 698 11.00 42.40 3.07
C TYR A 698 11.32 43.18 4.35
N ALA A 699 10.43 43.14 5.34
CA ALA A 699 10.56 43.99 6.52
C ALA A 699 11.72 43.53 7.40
N GLY A 700 12.62 44.45 7.77
CA GLY A 700 13.80 44.16 8.59
C GLY A 700 15.08 43.79 7.82
N TYR A 701 14.98 43.57 6.50
CA TYR A 701 16.11 43.14 5.66
C TYR A 701 16.32 44.05 4.45
N ASP A 702 17.58 44.35 4.16
CA ASP A 702 18.01 44.82 2.85
C ASP A 702 17.93 43.66 1.84
N PHE A 703 17.55 43.99 0.62
CA PHE A 703 17.55 43.03 -0.49
C PHE A 703 18.99 42.71 -0.92
N ALA A 704 19.43 41.46 -0.69
CA ALA A 704 20.81 41.05 -0.93
C ALA A 704 21.10 40.78 -2.42
N GLY A 705 20.10 40.27 -3.15
CA GLY A 705 20.22 39.96 -4.58
C GLY A 705 19.26 38.87 -5.04
N TRP A 706 19.27 38.60 -6.34
CA TRP A 706 18.50 37.52 -6.99
C TRP A 706 19.39 36.31 -7.19
N TYR A 707 18.92 35.10 -6.86
CA TYR A 707 19.71 33.87 -6.90
C TYR A 707 19.00 32.74 -7.65
N THR A 708 19.77 31.78 -8.19
CA THR A 708 19.23 30.68 -9.03
C THR A 708 18.61 29.52 -8.26
N GLU A 709 18.83 29.41 -6.95
CA GLU A 709 18.27 28.37 -6.07
C GLU A 709 17.69 29.07 -4.82
N GLN A 710 16.66 28.50 -4.20
CA GLN A 710 15.97 29.12 -3.05
C GLN A 710 16.92 29.26 -1.85
N ASN A 711 17.67 28.20 -1.55
CA ASN A 711 18.71 28.15 -0.53
C ASN A 711 20.06 27.94 -1.23
N GLY A 712 20.82 29.02 -1.46
CA GLY A 712 22.10 29.00 -2.18
C GLY A 712 22.00 29.45 -3.64
N GLY A 713 22.66 28.73 -4.56
CA GLY A 713 22.69 29.08 -5.99
C GLY A 713 23.71 30.17 -6.36
N THR A 714 23.60 30.70 -7.59
CA THR A 714 24.46 31.76 -8.12
C THR A 714 23.73 33.10 -8.13
N GLU A 715 24.39 34.16 -7.69
CA GLU A 715 23.87 35.53 -7.71
C GLU A 715 23.73 36.06 -9.16
N ILE A 716 22.57 36.66 -9.46
CA ILE A 716 22.22 37.26 -10.74
C ILE A 716 22.10 38.77 -10.56
N LYS A 717 22.93 39.51 -11.28
CA LYS A 717 22.99 40.98 -11.29
C LYS A 717 22.41 41.51 -12.60
N GLU A 718 22.10 42.80 -12.63
CA GLU A 718 21.62 43.46 -13.84
C GLU A 718 22.52 43.26 -15.05
N ASN A 719 23.84 43.14 -14.84
CA ASN A 719 24.85 42.92 -15.88
C ASN A 719 25.22 41.45 -16.09
N THR A 720 24.69 40.52 -15.29
CA THR A 720 24.89 39.08 -15.54
C THR A 720 24.32 38.74 -16.91
N THR A 721 25.08 38.04 -17.74
CA THR A 721 24.58 37.60 -19.05
C THR A 721 23.57 36.47 -18.86
N VAL A 722 22.41 36.57 -19.52
CA VAL A 722 21.43 35.49 -19.58
C VAL A 722 22.03 34.32 -20.36
N THR A 723 22.39 33.23 -19.66
CA THR A 723 22.97 32.00 -20.24
C THR A 723 22.02 30.81 -20.23
N VAL A 724 20.85 30.96 -19.61
CA VAL A 724 19.80 29.93 -19.54
C VAL A 724 18.82 30.03 -20.72
N PHE A 725 18.07 28.95 -20.95
CA PHE A 725 17.13 28.81 -22.06
C PHE A 725 15.76 28.36 -21.55
N GLY A 726 14.67 28.90 -22.13
CA GLY A 726 13.30 28.48 -21.83
C GLY A 726 12.63 29.32 -20.74
N THR A 727 12.56 28.79 -19.52
CA THR A 727 11.97 29.46 -18.33
C THR A 727 12.87 29.25 -17.12
N GLN A 728 13.07 30.30 -16.31
CA GLN A 728 13.88 30.25 -15.10
C GLN A 728 13.14 30.95 -13.96
N THR A 729 13.26 30.44 -12.73
CA THR A 729 12.88 31.18 -11.53
C THR A 729 14.14 31.71 -10.84
N LEU A 730 14.11 32.96 -10.40
CA LEU A 730 15.10 33.55 -9.50
C LEU A 730 14.45 33.83 -8.16
N TYR A 731 15.17 33.54 -7.08
CA TYR A 731 14.72 33.67 -5.70
C TYR A 731 15.41 34.87 -5.04
N ALA A 732 14.67 35.69 -4.31
CA ALA A 732 15.25 36.80 -3.56
C ALA A 732 16.03 36.27 -2.35
N HIS A 733 17.23 36.81 -2.13
CA HIS A 733 17.97 36.63 -0.87
C HIS A 733 18.02 37.97 -0.12
N TRP A 734 18.22 37.89 1.19
CA TRP A 734 17.98 38.99 2.13
C TRP A 734 19.15 39.11 3.11
N THR A 735 19.51 40.33 3.52
CA THR A 735 20.58 40.61 4.50
C THR A 735 20.03 41.62 5.52
N PRO A 736 20.20 41.42 6.84
CA PRO A 736 19.73 42.39 7.83
C PRO A 736 20.35 43.79 7.63
N ILE A 737 19.54 44.85 7.80
CA ILE A 737 19.97 46.25 7.58
C ILE A 737 20.98 46.69 8.67
N HIS A 738 22.13 47.25 8.30
CA HIS A 738 23.16 47.72 9.24
C HIS A 738 23.46 49.22 9.12
N VAL A 739 23.53 49.93 10.26
CA VAL A 739 23.71 51.39 10.33
C VAL A 739 25.09 51.74 10.90
N HIS A 740 25.82 52.64 10.23
CA HIS A 740 27.15 53.06 10.66
C HIS A 740 27.15 53.86 11.96
N SER A 741 27.98 53.44 12.91
CA SER A 741 28.22 54.12 14.19
C SER A 741 29.73 54.28 14.39
N TYR A 742 30.21 55.52 14.45
CA TYR A 742 31.64 55.86 14.58
C TYR A 742 32.11 55.80 16.04
N ILE A 743 32.04 54.61 16.63
CA ILE A 743 32.35 54.36 18.04
C ILE A 743 33.64 53.56 18.27
N GLN A 744 34.30 53.08 17.21
CA GLN A 744 35.52 52.28 17.35
C GLN A 744 36.76 53.16 17.55
N GLN A 745 37.56 52.79 18.54
CA GLN A 745 38.80 53.47 18.92
C GLN A 745 40.01 52.78 18.31
N VAL A 746 40.53 53.31 17.20
CA VAL A 746 41.60 52.67 16.41
C VAL A 746 42.82 53.60 16.24
N GLN A 747 43.95 53.21 16.82
CA GLN A 747 45.19 54.02 16.86
C GLN A 747 46.06 53.84 15.60
N LYS A 748 45.56 54.23 14.42
CA LYS A 748 46.31 54.18 13.15
C LYS A 748 46.92 55.54 12.78
N PRO A 749 48.06 55.58 12.04
CA PRO A 749 48.67 56.83 11.59
C PRO A 749 47.71 57.73 10.80
N GLU A 750 46.84 57.14 9.96
CA GLU A 750 45.84 57.88 9.17
C GLU A 750 44.77 58.60 10.03
N ALA A 751 44.57 58.15 11.27
CA ALA A 751 43.57 58.67 12.21
C ALA A 751 44.17 59.55 13.32
N LEU A 752 45.49 59.77 13.34
CA LEU A 752 46.19 60.49 14.42
C LEU A 752 45.91 62.00 14.35
N LYS A 753 45.53 62.58 15.50
CA LYS A 753 45.29 64.02 15.68
C LYS A 753 46.44 64.74 16.39
N THR A 754 46.91 64.22 17.53
CA THR A 754 48.06 64.78 18.29
C THR A 754 48.85 63.70 19.05
N PRO A 755 50.20 63.74 19.12
CA PRO A 755 51.03 62.75 19.84
C PRO A 755 51.15 63.02 21.36
N ALA A 756 51.73 62.06 22.11
CA ALA A 756 51.79 62.02 23.58
C ALA A 756 53.06 62.66 24.23
N ASP A 757 52.98 62.97 25.53
CA ASP A 757 54.07 63.49 26.39
C ASP A 757 54.17 62.76 27.76
N CYS A 758 54.87 63.32 28.75
CA CYS A 758 55.06 62.72 30.09
C CYS A 758 53.80 62.59 30.96
N THR A 759 52.73 63.32 30.62
CA THR A 759 51.47 63.43 31.40
C THR A 759 50.21 63.37 30.52
N ASN A 760 50.33 63.65 29.23
CA ASN A 760 49.22 63.69 28.29
C ASN A 760 49.36 62.59 27.23
N ASN A 761 48.26 61.92 26.97
CA ASN A 761 48.13 60.87 25.97
C ASN A 761 47.95 61.45 24.55
N ALA A 762 48.28 60.66 23.53
CA ALA A 762 47.97 60.97 22.13
C ALA A 762 46.46 60.95 21.86
N VAL A 763 45.99 61.67 20.85
CA VAL A 763 44.57 61.80 20.47
C VAL A 763 44.38 61.42 19.01
N TYR A 764 43.30 60.72 18.70
CA TYR A 764 42.94 60.17 17.39
C TYR A 764 41.45 60.44 17.08
N TYR A 765 41.05 60.32 15.82
CA TYR A 765 39.63 60.29 15.40
C TYR A 765 39.05 58.86 15.51
N LEU A 766 37.74 58.76 15.79
CA LEU A 766 37.00 57.50 15.88
C LEU A 766 36.67 56.92 14.50
N SER A 767 36.48 55.60 14.43
CA SER A 767 36.10 54.88 13.19
C SER A 767 34.80 54.08 13.33
N CYS A 768 34.19 53.73 12.21
CA CYS A 768 33.07 52.79 12.13
C CYS A 768 33.57 51.34 12.03
N ALA A 769 32.72 50.36 12.36
CA ALA A 769 33.02 48.93 12.27
C ALA A 769 33.37 48.44 10.84
N CYS A 770 32.94 49.17 9.81
CA CYS A 770 33.31 48.91 8.42
C CYS A 770 34.70 49.46 8.02
N GLY A 771 35.39 50.19 8.92
CA GLY A 771 36.77 50.68 8.73
C GLY A 771 36.91 52.16 8.33
N GLU A 772 35.82 52.85 7.98
CA GLU A 772 35.81 54.30 7.70
C GLU A 772 36.12 55.14 8.96
N VAL A 773 36.93 56.19 8.82
CA VAL A 773 37.37 57.06 9.93
C VAL A 773 36.61 58.40 9.89
N SER A 774 36.09 58.85 11.05
CA SER A 774 35.37 60.12 11.14
C SER A 774 36.30 61.31 10.89
N THR A 775 35.74 62.34 10.27
CA THR A 775 36.41 63.62 9.97
C THR A 775 35.90 64.77 10.85
N ASN A 776 35.06 64.45 11.84
CA ASN A 776 34.41 65.41 12.74
C ASN A 776 35.18 65.52 14.06
N ASP A 777 35.44 66.76 14.50
CA ASP A 777 36.27 67.04 15.69
C ASP A 777 35.67 66.53 17.01
N ALA A 778 34.35 66.38 17.08
CA ALA A 778 33.65 65.80 18.23
C ALA A 778 33.88 64.28 18.34
N ASP A 779 34.11 63.60 17.23
CA ASP A 779 34.25 62.14 17.15
C ASP A 779 35.73 61.76 17.31
N THR A 780 36.32 62.17 18.44
CA THR A 780 37.72 61.88 18.78
C THR A 780 37.83 61.11 20.08
N PHE A 781 38.91 60.34 20.23
CA PHE A 781 39.26 59.68 21.48
C PHE A 781 40.74 59.90 21.79
N THR A 782 41.02 60.01 23.09
CA THR A 782 42.39 60.05 23.59
C THR A 782 42.86 58.61 23.79
N ALA A 783 43.95 58.24 23.12
CA ALA A 783 44.61 56.95 23.22
C ALA A 783 45.25 56.77 24.59
N ALA A 784 44.48 56.27 25.55
CA ALA A 784 44.92 56.04 26.92
C ALA A 784 46.25 55.25 26.99
N ASN A 785 47.09 55.60 27.97
CA ASN A 785 48.37 54.96 28.29
C ASN A 785 49.44 55.06 27.18
N THR A 786 49.38 56.12 26.36
CA THR A 786 50.46 56.53 25.44
C THR A 786 51.39 57.59 26.04
N ALA A 787 51.00 58.21 27.16
CA ALA A 787 51.85 59.08 27.96
C ALA A 787 53.07 58.30 28.52
N LEU A 788 54.21 58.98 28.64
CA LEU A 788 55.51 58.33 28.86
C LEU A 788 55.90 58.08 30.32
N ASP A 789 55.01 58.44 31.25
CA ASP A 789 54.99 58.14 32.69
C ASP A 789 56.24 58.46 33.55
N HIS A 790 55.99 58.48 34.86
CA HIS A 790 56.96 58.85 35.90
C HIS A 790 57.78 57.63 36.41
N ASN A 791 58.97 57.89 36.95
CA ASN A 791 59.95 56.86 37.36
C ASN A 791 60.24 56.97 38.86
N TRP A 792 59.51 56.22 39.70
CA TRP A 792 59.37 56.50 41.13
C TRP A 792 60.41 55.85 42.09
N GLY A 793 60.38 56.28 43.35
CA GLY A 793 61.20 55.81 44.49
C GLY A 793 60.50 54.80 45.42
N ALA A 794 60.87 54.79 46.71
CA ALA A 794 60.33 53.86 47.72
C ALA A 794 59.33 54.54 48.69
N TRP A 795 58.43 53.74 49.29
CA TRP A 795 57.26 54.17 50.09
C TRP A 795 57.49 54.19 51.62
N THR A 796 56.74 55.04 52.34
CA THR A 796 56.75 55.16 53.82
C THR A 796 55.39 55.61 54.37
N GLN A 797 54.88 55.02 55.47
CA GLN A 797 53.55 55.35 56.04
C GLN A 797 53.49 56.72 56.75
N ASN A 798 52.37 57.41 56.59
CA ASN A 798 52.08 58.72 57.15
C ASN A 798 51.27 58.63 58.46
N SER A 799 51.24 59.72 59.22
CA SER A 799 50.63 59.78 60.57
C SER A 799 49.10 59.78 60.61
N ASP A 800 48.44 59.73 59.46
CA ASP A 800 46.98 59.70 59.32
C ASP A 800 46.38 58.27 59.36
N GLN A 801 47.24 57.24 59.42
CA GLN A 801 46.89 55.81 59.32
C GLN A 801 46.17 55.43 58.02
N LYS A 802 46.19 56.31 57.02
CA LYS A 802 45.48 56.16 55.74
C LYS A 802 46.37 56.32 54.52
N THR A 803 47.58 56.88 54.61
CA THR A 803 48.46 57.11 53.45
C THR A 803 49.94 56.71 53.62
N HIS A 804 50.66 56.61 52.48
CA HIS A 804 52.12 56.44 52.37
C HIS A 804 52.71 57.24 51.18
N THR A 805 54.01 57.65 51.18
CA THR A 805 54.59 58.62 50.19
C THR A 805 55.93 58.20 49.50
N ARG A 806 56.14 58.50 48.18
CA ARG A 806 57.37 58.32 47.34
C ARG A 806 57.58 59.46 46.28
N ILE A 807 58.71 59.49 45.53
CA ILE A 807 59.11 60.63 44.63
C ILE A 807 59.73 60.19 43.27
N CYS A 808 59.56 60.96 42.18
CA CYS A 808 59.97 60.65 40.79
C CYS A 808 61.41 61.08 40.42
N LYS A 809 62.02 60.37 39.44
CA LYS A 809 63.37 60.54 38.91
C LYS A 809 63.46 61.13 37.48
N ARG A 810 62.36 61.16 36.71
CA ARG A 810 62.32 61.77 35.36
C ARG A 810 61.99 63.27 35.44
N ASP A 811 61.19 63.67 36.42
CA ASP A 811 60.97 65.05 36.86
C ASP A 811 60.87 65.02 38.40
N THR A 812 61.68 65.83 39.08
CA THR A 812 61.77 65.82 40.55
C THR A 812 60.74 66.70 41.25
N SER A 813 59.91 67.43 40.52
CA SER A 813 58.77 68.18 41.07
C SER A 813 57.54 67.30 41.32
N HIS A 814 57.54 66.07 40.81
CA HIS A 814 56.45 65.11 40.97
C HIS A 814 56.70 64.21 42.19
N THR A 815 55.78 64.27 43.17
CA THR A 815 55.74 63.46 44.39
C THR A 815 54.42 62.68 44.45
N GLU A 816 54.45 61.44 44.90
CA GLU A 816 53.28 60.55 44.94
C GLU A 816 52.96 60.18 46.40
N THR A 817 51.71 60.38 46.81
CA THR A 817 51.18 59.91 48.09
C THR A 817 49.97 59.05 47.80
N GLU A 818 50.03 57.78 48.19
CA GLU A 818 48.97 56.78 48.01
C GLU A 818 48.26 56.52 49.33
N ASN A 819 47.09 55.87 49.28
CA ASN A 819 46.45 55.35 50.48
C ASN A 819 47.07 54.00 50.90
N CYS A 820 47.04 53.68 52.19
CA CYS A 820 47.26 52.34 52.69
C CYS A 820 46.25 51.37 52.04
N HIS A 821 46.69 50.19 51.62
CA HIS A 821 45.86 49.21 50.93
C HIS A 821 46.26 47.75 51.23
N GLY A 822 45.29 46.83 51.20
CA GLY A 822 45.48 45.40 51.42
C GLY A 822 44.81 44.86 52.71
N GLY A 823 44.76 43.54 52.84
CA GLY A 823 43.98 42.86 53.89
C GLY A 823 42.48 42.85 53.58
N THR A 824 41.71 42.08 54.37
CA THR A 824 40.27 41.89 54.14
C THR A 824 39.50 42.23 55.40
N ALA A 825 38.47 43.08 55.27
CA ALA A 825 37.49 43.37 56.30
C ALA A 825 36.25 42.48 56.14
N ASP A 826 35.53 42.25 57.24
CA ASP A 826 34.22 41.58 57.22
C ASP A 826 33.17 42.47 57.94
N CYS A 827 31.90 42.05 57.97
CA CYS A 827 30.83 42.84 58.61
C CYS A 827 30.93 42.96 60.15
N THR A 828 32.01 42.44 60.75
CA THR A 828 32.35 42.51 62.17
C THR A 828 33.79 42.98 62.48
N HIS A 829 34.71 43.08 61.50
CA HIS A 829 36.13 43.46 61.68
C HIS A 829 36.74 44.27 60.50
N LYS A 830 37.84 45.01 60.74
CA LYS A 830 38.53 45.92 59.78
C LYS A 830 39.82 45.32 59.16
N ALA A 831 40.35 45.93 58.10
CA ALA A 831 41.48 45.41 57.29
C ALA A 831 42.89 45.93 57.71
N ALA A 832 43.95 45.30 57.18
CA ALA A 832 45.36 45.61 57.48
C ALA A 832 46.25 45.66 56.22
N CYS A 833 46.96 46.79 56.04
CA CYS A 833 47.69 47.17 54.83
C CYS A 833 48.88 46.28 54.51
N THR A 834 48.94 45.75 53.29
CA THR A 834 49.98 44.81 52.85
C THR A 834 51.29 45.46 52.40
N VAL A 835 51.31 46.79 52.19
CA VAL A 835 52.51 47.53 51.74
C VAL A 835 53.30 48.13 52.90
N CYS A 836 52.62 48.63 53.95
CA CYS A 836 53.28 49.25 55.11
C CYS A 836 52.98 48.60 56.47
N GLY A 837 52.00 47.69 56.57
CA GLY A 837 51.74 46.89 57.76
C GLY A 837 50.79 47.48 58.82
N GLY A 838 50.15 48.62 58.57
CA GLY A 838 49.18 49.24 59.52
C GLY A 838 47.71 48.88 59.27
N GLU A 839 46.90 48.84 60.33
CA GLU A 839 45.44 48.65 60.25
C GLU A 839 44.73 49.91 59.72
N TYR A 840 43.73 49.75 58.84
CA TYR A 840 43.00 50.86 58.22
C TYR A 840 41.63 50.42 57.64
N GLY A 841 40.73 51.38 57.39
CA GLY A 841 39.44 51.16 56.70
C GLY A 841 38.19 51.10 57.61
N GLU A 842 37.08 50.60 57.06
CA GLU A 842 35.81 50.34 57.75
C GLU A 842 35.45 48.84 57.69
N MET A 843 34.48 48.40 58.49
CA MET A 843 33.93 47.03 58.40
C MET A 843 33.17 46.87 57.08
N ALA A 844 33.15 45.66 56.53
CA ALA A 844 32.52 45.39 55.24
C ALA A 844 30.98 45.45 55.30
N ALA A 845 30.35 45.78 54.18
CA ALA A 845 28.90 45.80 54.05
C ALA A 845 28.29 44.38 54.09
N HIS A 846 26.99 44.31 54.39
CA HIS A 846 26.24 43.06 54.32
C HIS A 846 26.10 42.58 52.87
N SER A 847 26.38 41.31 52.62
CA SER A 847 26.26 40.71 51.27
C SER A 847 24.95 39.90 51.16
N PHE A 848 23.96 40.45 50.46
CA PHE A 848 22.60 39.91 50.33
C PHE A 848 22.47 38.88 49.18
N THR A 849 23.23 37.79 49.26
CA THR A 849 23.28 36.76 48.22
C THR A 849 22.55 35.45 48.56
N ALA A 850 22.01 35.29 49.77
CA ALA A 850 21.35 34.06 50.17
C ALA A 850 19.86 34.06 49.77
N GLU A 851 19.47 33.07 48.98
CA GLU A 851 18.13 32.90 48.42
C GLU A 851 17.36 31.84 49.23
N LYS A 852 16.26 32.25 49.87
CA LYS A 852 15.39 31.38 50.67
C LYS A 852 13.92 31.74 50.49
N ALA A 853 13.14 30.82 49.95
CA ALA A 853 11.72 31.02 49.64
C ALA A 853 10.84 30.81 50.89
N GLU A 854 11.00 31.68 51.88
CA GLU A 854 10.22 31.69 53.12
C GLU A 854 9.29 32.91 53.13
N THR A 855 8.10 32.79 53.73
CA THR A 855 7.05 33.85 53.68
C THR A 855 7.51 35.20 54.21
N GLN A 856 8.48 35.22 55.13
CA GLN A 856 9.09 36.44 55.69
C GLN A 856 9.94 37.25 54.70
N TYR A 857 10.25 36.69 53.52
CA TYR A 857 10.98 37.37 52.44
C TYR A 857 10.13 37.51 51.16
N LEU A 858 8.83 37.19 51.18
CA LEU A 858 7.97 37.24 50.00
C LEU A 858 7.64 38.69 49.59
N LYS A 859 8.01 39.08 48.36
CA LYS A 859 7.71 40.38 47.76
C LYS A 859 6.37 40.39 47.01
N SER A 860 6.12 39.36 46.20
CA SER A 860 4.86 39.19 45.46
C SER A 860 4.58 37.72 45.17
N ALA A 861 3.32 37.31 45.33
CA ALA A 861 2.88 35.96 44.98
C ALA A 861 2.88 35.73 43.46
N ALA A 862 2.90 34.46 43.04
CA ALA A 862 2.82 34.08 41.64
C ALA A 862 1.48 34.47 41.01
N THR A 863 1.50 34.71 39.70
CA THR A 863 0.33 34.99 38.85
C THR A 863 0.23 33.93 37.74
N CYS A 864 -0.74 34.04 36.83
CA CYS A 864 -0.92 33.09 35.72
C CYS A 864 0.31 32.98 34.80
N THR A 865 1.15 34.02 34.74
CA THR A 865 2.29 34.13 33.80
C THR A 865 3.62 34.49 34.47
N GLU A 866 3.63 34.86 35.76
CA GLU A 866 4.83 35.27 36.47
C GLU A 866 5.01 34.50 37.78
N LYS A 867 6.25 34.07 38.06
CA LYS A 867 6.64 33.32 39.27
C LYS A 867 6.60 34.21 40.52
N ALA A 868 6.47 33.61 41.71
CA ALA A 868 6.51 34.38 42.96
C ALA A 868 7.92 34.97 43.18
N VAL A 869 7.96 36.21 43.69
CA VAL A 869 9.19 36.98 43.88
C VAL A 869 9.49 37.10 45.37
N TYR A 870 10.73 36.80 45.77
CA TYR A 870 11.22 36.89 47.13
C TYR A 870 12.46 37.79 47.19
N TYR A 871 12.69 38.44 48.33
CA TYR A 871 13.92 39.18 48.62
C TYR A 871 15.07 38.24 49.00
N LYS A 872 16.31 38.61 48.62
CA LYS A 872 17.52 37.93 49.08
C LYS A 872 17.89 38.39 50.49
N SER A 873 18.60 37.54 51.21
CA SER A 873 19.05 37.76 52.60
C SER A 873 20.57 37.72 52.72
N CYS A 874 21.12 38.26 53.80
CA CYS A 874 22.57 38.32 53.99
C CYS A 874 23.15 36.93 54.30
N ALA A 875 24.06 36.44 53.46
CA ALA A 875 24.63 35.10 53.60
C ALA A 875 25.45 34.88 54.90
N VAL A 876 25.85 35.96 55.58
CA VAL A 876 26.66 35.90 56.82
C VAL A 876 25.82 36.06 58.09
N CYS A 877 24.73 36.85 58.06
CA CYS A 877 23.95 37.17 59.28
C CYS A 877 22.42 37.02 59.14
N GLY A 878 21.89 36.69 57.96
CA GLY A 878 20.47 36.41 57.71
C GLY A 878 19.55 37.62 57.56
N LEU A 879 20.06 38.86 57.59
CA LEU A 879 19.24 40.07 57.44
C LEU A 879 18.58 40.14 56.04
N SER A 880 17.31 40.54 55.92
CA SER A 880 16.66 40.77 54.62
C SER A 880 17.24 41.99 53.90
N SER A 881 17.25 41.97 52.56
CA SER A 881 17.63 43.12 51.72
C SER A 881 16.48 44.10 51.46
N GLU A 882 15.23 43.76 51.82
CA GLU A 882 14.05 44.63 51.64
C GLU A 882 14.24 46.01 52.28
N GLY A 883 14.02 47.07 51.50
CA GLY A 883 14.16 48.46 51.95
C GLY A 883 15.61 48.91 52.19
N THR A 884 16.61 48.07 51.88
CA THR A 884 18.04 48.46 51.91
C THR A 884 18.47 49.07 50.57
N ALA A 885 19.62 49.74 50.53
CA ALA A 885 20.15 50.30 49.29
C ALA A 885 20.53 49.23 48.24
N ASP A 886 20.81 48.01 48.70
CA ASP A 886 21.21 46.85 47.91
C ASP A 886 20.06 45.81 47.85
N GLU A 887 18.80 46.28 47.83
CA GLU A 887 17.61 45.44 47.71
C GLU A 887 17.69 44.54 46.46
N ALA A 888 17.70 43.23 46.68
CA ALA A 888 17.82 42.24 45.62
C ALA A 888 16.73 41.18 45.76
N THR A 889 16.25 40.65 44.65
CA THR A 889 15.19 39.64 44.62
C THR A 889 15.58 38.42 43.78
N PHE A 890 14.87 37.32 43.98
CA PHE A 890 14.89 36.13 43.13
C PHE A 890 13.48 35.57 42.99
N PHE A 891 13.29 34.73 41.97
CA PHE A 891 12.02 34.06 41.69
C PHE A 891 12.03 32.65 42.28
N SER A 892 10.90 32.18 42.81
CA SER A 892 10.78 30.82 43.33
C SER A 892 9.36 30.27 43.19
N GLY A 893 9.24 28.97 42.92
CA GLY A 893 8.01 28.35 42.44
C GLY A 893 7.73 28.66 40.96
N ASN A 894 6.64 28.09 40.43
CA ASN A 894 6.18 28.30 39.06
C ASN A 894 5.08 29.36 38.97
N ALA A 895 4.77 29.82 37.75
CA ALA A 895 3.56 30.58 37.49
C ALA A 895 2.33 29.66 37.72
N LEU A 896 1.16 30.24 37.99
CA LEU A 896 -0.06 29.51 38.37
C LEU A 896 -0.85 28.94 37.18
N ASP A 897 -0.33 29.15 35.97
CA ASP A 897 -0.91 28.89 34.66
C ASP A 897 -2.34 29.44 34.43
N HIS A 898 -2.75 29.42 33.18
CA HIS A 898 -4.08 29.88 32.77
C HIS A 898 -5.14 28.78 33.05
N ASP A 899 -5.98 29.00 34.07
CA ASP A 899 -7.22 28.22 34.25
C ASP A 899 -8.23 28.63 33.17
N TRP A 900 -8.18 27.97 32.02
CA TRP A 900 -8.99 28.35 30.86
C TRP A 900 -10.49 28.02 31.03
N GLY A 901 -11.34 28.89 30.50
CA GLY A 901 -12.78 28.67 30.37
C GLY A 901 -13.13 27.61 29.32
N ALA A 902 -14.42 27.31 29.19
CA ALA A 902 -14.91 26.43 28.13
C ALA A 902 -14.76 27.09 26.74
N TRP A 903 -14.39 26.28 25.75
CA TRP A 903 -14.35 26.69 24.35
C TRP A 903 -15.75 27.02 23.82
N THR A 904 -15.90 28.20 23.22
CA THR A 904 -17.17 28.70 22.70
C THR A 904 -17.04 28.98 21.20
N GLN A 905 -17.96 28.49 20.37
CA GLN A 905 -17.89 28.71 18.91
C GLN A 905 -18.14 30.19 18.55
N ASN A 906 -17.32 30.73 17.66
CA ASN A 906 -17.44 32.09 17.17
C ASN A 906 -18.50 32.20 16.05
N SER A 907 -18.98 33.42 15.82
CA SER A 907 -20.05 33.72 14.86
C SER A 907 -19.69 33.45 13.39
N ASP A 908 -18.41 33.24 13.09
CA ASP A 908 -17.92 32.88 11.76
C ASP A 908 -18.14 31.40 11.39
N GLN A 909 -18.53 30.55 12.36
CA GLN A 909 -18.64 29.09 12.22
C GLN A 909 -17.36 28.43 11.70
N LYS A 910 -16.19 29.02 11.99
CA LYS A 910 -14.86 28.54 11.60
C LYS A 910 -13.88 28.52 12.76
N THR A 911 -14.06 29.39 13.75
CA THR A 911 -13.18 29.47 14.93
C THR A 911 -13.96 29.27 16.23
N HIS A 912 -13.25 28.98 17.31
CA HIS A 912 -13.78 29.00 18.67
C HIS A 912 -12.79 29.71 19.61
N THR A 913 -13.29 30.26 20.71
CA THR A 913 -12.50 31.05 21.67
C THR A 913 -12.76 30.58 23.10
N ARG A 914 -11.71 30.52 23.93
CA ARG A 914 -11.82 30.38 25.40
C ARG A 914 -11.06 31.51 26.10
N ILE A 915 -11.43 31.77 27.34
CA ILE A 915 -10.96 32.93 28.12
C ILE A 915 -10.48 32.46 29.49
N CYS A 916 -9.34 32.95 29.96
CA CYS A 916 -8.78 32.61 31.27
C CYS A 916 -9.73 33.04 32.40
N LYS A 917 -10.11 32.11 33.29
CA LYS A 917 -11.00 32.38 34.44
C LYS A 917 -10.32 33.22 35.53
N ARG A 918 -8.98 33.19 35.63
CA ARG A 918 -8.22 33.88 36.69
C ARG A 918 -8.13 35.40 36.49
N ASP A 919 -8.07 35.90 35.26
CA ASP A 919 -7.90 37.34 34.97
C ASP A 919 -8.80 37.90 33.85
N THR A 920 -9.46 37.06 33.05
CA THR A 920 -10.36 37.44 31.92
C THR A 920 -9.75 38.26 30.78
N SER A 921 -8.48 38.70 30.89
CA SER A 921 -7.80 39.48 29.86
C SER A 921 -7.13 38.61 28.80
N HIS A 922 -6.79 37.37 29.14
CA HIS A 922 -6.19 36.41 28.22
C HIS A 922 -7.28 35.62 27.48
N THR A 923 -7.22 35.62 26.15
CA THR A 923 -8.18 34.95 25.26
C THR A 923 -7.43 34.14 24.21
N GLU A 924 -7.77 32.88 24.08
CA GLU A 924 -7.18 31.94 23.13
C GLU A 924 -8.22 31.63 22.04
N THR A 925 -7.82 31.63 20.77
CA THR A 925 -8.74 31.43 19.63
C THR A 925 -8.13 30.48 18.63
N GLU A 926 -8.84 29.40 18.34
CA GLU A 926 -8.40 28.33 17.43
C GLU A 926 -9.41 28.10 16.30
N ASN A 927 -8.95 27.47 15.23
CA ASN A 927 -9.83 26.97 14.18
C ASN A 927 -10.61 25.75 14.68
N CYS A 928 -11.90 25.70 14.37
CA CYS A 928 -12.70 24.49 14.59
C CYS A 928 -12.08 23.32 13.81
N HIS A 929 -11.75 22.23 14.52
CA HIS A 929 -11.18 21.02 13.96
C HIS A 929 -11.86 19.76 14.55
N GLY A 930 -11.60 18.60 13.92
CA GLY A 930 -12.16 17.31 14.31
C GLY A 930 -13.59 17.05 13.81
N GLY A 931 -14.02 15.79 13.95
CA GLY A 931 -15.29 15.33 13.40
C GLY A 931 -15.24 15.09 11.89
N THR A 932 -16.30 14.50 11.34
CA THR A 932 -16.40 14.13 9.93
C THR A 932 -17.67 14.71 9.33
N ALA A 933 -17.53 15.59 8.34
CA ALA A 933 -18.68 16.09 7.58
C ALA A 933 -19.35 14.95 6.80
N THR A 934 -20.67 14.97 6.74
CA THR A 934 -21.49 14.03 5.96
C THR A 934 -22.30 14.81 4.93
N CYS A 935 -22.99 14.10 4.03
CA CYS A 935 -23.90 14.74 3.07
C CYS A 935 -25.25 15.19 3.69
N THR A 936 -25.41 15.06 5.01
CA THR A 936 -26.62 15.49 5.74
C THR A 936 -26.33 16.39 6.95
N HIS A 937 -25.09 16.41 7.46
CA HIS A 937 -24.65 17.20 8.61
C HIS A 937 -23.23 17.71 8.37
N LYS A 938 -22.94 18.93 8.83
CA LYS A 938 -21.58 19.51 8.83
C LYS A 938 -20.66 18.75 9.80
N ALA A 939 -19.35 19.01 9.74
CA ALA A 939 -18.44 18.49 10.75
C ALA A 939 -18.75 19.15 12.10
N VAL A 940 -18.77 18.36 13.17
CA VAL A 940 -18.91 18.88 14.54
C VAL A 940 -17.52 18.96 15.15
N CYS A 941 -17.11 20.15 15.55
CA CYS A 941 -15.81 20.36 16.17
C CYS A 941 -15.71 19.58 17.49
N THR A 942 -14.68 18.76 17.63
CA THR A 942 -14.49 17.89 18.81
C THR A 942 -14.16 18.66 20.09
N VAL A 943 -13.86 19.95 19.97
CA VAL A 943 -13.42 20.81 21.08
C VAL A 943 -14.56 21.69 21.61
N CYS A 944 -15.28 22.40 20.73
CA CYS A 944 -16.38 23.30 21.13
C CYS A 944 -17.80 22.76 20.88
N GLY A 945 -17.94 21.60 20.22
CA GLY A 945 -19.24 21.01 19.87
C GLY A 945 -20.03 21.75 18.79
N GLY A 946 -19.45 22.80 18.18
CA GLY A 946 -20.07 23.59 17.12
C GLY A 946 -19.98 22.95 15.73
N GLU A 947 -21.01 23.12 14.91
CA GLU A 947 -20.99 22.70 13.49
C GLU A 947 -20.16 23.67 12.64
N TYR A 948 -19.27 23.15 11.81
CA TYR A 948 -18.36 23.95 10.98
C TYR A 948 -18.07 23.31 9.62
N GLY A 949 -17.54 24.10 8.68
CA GLY A 949 -17.23 23.67 7.32
C GLY A 949 -18.47 23.49 6.42
N GLU A 950 -18.30 22.81 5.30
CA GLU A 950 -19.38 22.46 4.36
C GLU A 950 -19.79 20.99 4.49
N MET A 951 -21.01 20.64 4.05
CA MET A 951 -21.45 19.25 3.98
C MET A 951 -20.65 18.48 2.92
N ALA A 952 -20.34 17.22 3.20
CA ALA A 952 -19.60 16.37 2.27
C ALA A 952 -20.43 16.05 1.01
N ALA A 953 -19.76 15.90 -0.13
CA ALA A 953 -20.39 15.48 -1.37
C ALA A 953 -21.03 14.08 -1.24
N HIS A 954 -22.07 13.81 -2.03
CA HIS A 954 -22.76 12.53 -2.02
C HIS A 954 -21.89 11.42 -2.63
N SER A 955 -21.46 10.46 -1.83
CA SER A 955 -20.70 9.28 -2.32
C SER A 955 -21.65 8.18 -2.83
N PHE A 956 -21.93 8.17 -4.13
CA PHE A 956 -22.82 7.19 -4.80
C PHE A 956 -22.15 5.82 -5.02
N THR A 957 -21.69 5.21 -3.92
CA THR A 957 -20.96 3.95 -3.91
C THR A 957 -21.79 2.74 -3.46
N ALA A 958 -22.94 2.94 -2.80
CA ALA A 958 -23.72 1.84 -2.24
C ALA A 958 -24.63 1.15 -3.26
N GLU A 959 -24.39 -0.14 -3.44
CA GLU A 959 -25.08 -1.03 -4.38
C GLU A 959 -26.26 -1.75 -3.69
N LYS A 960 -27.42 -1.07 -3.62
CA LYS A 960 -28.66 -1.60 -3.00
C LYS A 960 -29.68 -2.02 -4.07
N ALA A 961 -29.99 -3.32 -4.13
CA ALA A 961 -30.92 -3.88 -5.12
C ALA A 961 -32.38 -3.77 -4.66
N GLU A 962 -32.85 -2.54 -4.47
CA GLU A 962 -34.20 -2.22 -3.99
C GLU A 962 -35.03 -1.55 -5.10
N ALA A 963 -36.36 -1.71 -5.06
CA ALA A 963 -37.26 -1.20 -6.11
C ALA A 963 -37.14 0.31 -6.36
N GLN A 964 -36.77 1.10 -5.34
CA GLN A 964 -36.58 2.55 -5.42
C GLN A 964 -35.31 2.99 -6.20
N TYR A 965 -34.37 2.07 -6.46
CA TYR A 965 -33.17 2.34 -7.28
C TYR A 965 -33.20 1.58 -8.61
N LEU A 966 -34.32 0.93 -8.97
CA LEU A 966 -34.40 0.08 -10.16
C LEU A 966 -34.42 0.92 -11.45
N LYS A 967 -33.36 0.85 -12.25
CA LYS A 967 -33.27 1.49 -13.57
C LYS A 967 -33.91 0.62 -14.66
N SER A 968 -33.67 -0.70 -14.62
CA SER A 968 -34.34 -1.67 -15.48
C SER A 968 -34.44 -3.04 -14.82
N ALA A 969 -35.58 -3.71 -15.00
CA ALA A 969 -35.79 -5.08 -14.53
C ALA A 969 -34.93 -6.08 -15.33
N ALA A 970 -34.65 -7.23 -14.72
CA ALA A 970 -33.95 -8.33 -15.39
C ALA A 970 -34.80 -8.88 -16.55
N THR A 971 -34.13 -9.26 -17.63
CA THR A 971 -34.72 -9.97 -18.77
C THR A 971 -34.10 -11.36 -18.88
N CYS A 972 -34.52 -12.19 -19.83
CA CYS A 972 -33.88 -13.49 -20.05
C CYS A 972 -32.51 -13.43 -20.76
N THR A 973 -31.99 -12.24 -21.04
CA THR A 973 -30.65 -12.04 -21.62
C THR A 973 -29.78 -11.06 -20.83
N GLU A 974 -30.38 -10.19 -20.00
CA GLU A 974 -29.68 -9.14 -19.25
C GLU A 974 -30.12 -9.14 -17.77
N LYS A 975 -29.17 -8.83 -16.88
CA LYS A 975 -29.44 -8.67 -15.43
C LYS A 975 -30.19 -7.37 -15.16
N ALA A 976 -30.87 -7.28 -14.02
CA ALA A 976 -31.49 -6.04 -13.58
C ALA A 976 -30.42 -4.97 -13.33
N ILE A 977 -30.67 -3.74 -13.79
CA ILE A 977 -29.79 -2.59 -13.59
C ILE A 977 -30.42 -1.72 -12.50
N TYR A 978 -29.60 -1.34 -11.52
CA TYR A 978 -29.97 -0.43 -10.46
C TYR A 978 -29.03 0.79 -10.48
N TYR A 979 -29.56 1.97 -10.13
CA TYR A 979 -28.74 3.12 -9.80
C TYR A 979 -27.97 2.86 -8.50
N LYS A 980 -26.75 3.40 -8.40
CA LYS A 980 -26.05 3.44 -7.12
C LYS A 980 -26.69 4.47 -6.21
N SER A 981 -26.71 4.17 -4.92
CA SER A 981 -27.22 5.06 -3.88
C SER A 981 -26.08 5.68 -3.09
N CYS A 982 -26.33 6.83 -2.47
CA CYS A 982 -25.37 7.45 -1.57
C CYS A 982 -25.19 6.55 -0.35
N ALA A 983 -23.95 6.14 -0.04
CA ALA A 983 -23.66 5.22 1.05
C ALA A 983 -24.06 5.75 2.44
N VAL A 984 -24.21 7.08 2.58
CA VAL A 984 -24.53 7.75 3.85
C VAL A 984 -26.03 8.03 3.99
N CYS A 985 -26.66 8.69 2.99
CA CYS A 985 -28.07 9.12 3.09
C CYS A 985 -29.07 8.31 2.25
N GLY A 986 -28.61 7.38 1.40
CA GLY A 986 -29.46 6.58 0.52
C GLY A 986 -30.00 7.31 -0.73
N LEU A 987 -29.66 8.58 -0.97
CA LEU A 987 -30.10 9.29 -2.18
C LEU A 987 -29.67 8.55 -3.46
N SER A 988 -30.57 8.40 -4.44
CA SER A 988 -30.25 7.81 -5.74
C SER A 988 -29.29 8.70 -6.54
N SER A 989 -28.41 8.10 -7.35
CA SER A 989 -27.59 8.80 -8.35
C SER A 989 -28.34 9.13 -9.65
N GLU A 990 -29.62 8.75 -9.76
CA GLU A 990 -30.47 9.09 -10.91
C GLU A 990 -30.58 10.62 -11.11
N VAL A 991 -30.31 11.09 -12.33
CA VAL A 991 -30.28 12.52 -12.71
C VAL A 991 -29.27 13.39 -11.93
N THR A 992 -28.25 12.81 -11.28
CA THR A 992 -27.13 13.58 -10.72
C THR A 992 -25.98 13.71 -11.71
N ALA A 993 -25.02 14.61 -11.45
CA ALA A 993 -23.82 14.74 -12.28
C ALA A 993 -22.93 13.47 -12.25
N ASP A 994 -23.11 12.65 -11.22
CA ASP A 994 -22.34 11.43 -10.92
C ASP A 994 -23.20 10.17 -11.11
N GLU A 995 -24.13 10.18 -12.08
CA GLU A 995 -25.06 9.06 -12.33
C GLU A 995 -24.28 7.75 -12.58
N ALA A 996 -24.48 6.77 -11.68
CA ALA A 996 -23.77 5.50 -11.70
C ALA A 996 -24.74 4.33 -11.52
N THR A 997 -24.43 3.18 -12.13
CA THR A 997 -25.30 1.99 -12.09
C THR A 997 -24.52 0.73 -11.81
N PHE A 998 -25.20 -0.30 -11.28
CA PHE A 998 -24.66 -1.65 -11.09
C PHE A 998 -25.69 -2.70 -11.49
N PHE A 999 -25.22 -3.93 -11.74
CA PHE A 999 -26.06 -5.07 -12.09
C PHE A 999 -26.34 -5.93 -10.85
N SER A 1000 -27.58 -6.35 -10.64
CA SER A 1000 -27.93 -7.25 -9.54
C SER A 1000 -28.82 -8.41 -9.98
N GLY A 1001 -28.74 -9.51 -9.24
CA GLY A 1001 -29.41 -10.78 -9.54
C GLY A 1001 -28.81 -11.51 -10.75
N ASN A 1002 -29.61 -12.40 -11.33
CA ASN A 1002 -29.31 -13.10 -12.57
C ASN A 1002 -30.26 -12.63 -13.68
N ALA A 1003 -29.91 -12.90 -14.94
CA ALA A 1003 -30.90 -12.89 -16.00
C ALA A 1003 -31.98 -13.94 -15.69
N LEU A 1004 -33.22 -13.69 -16.10
CA LEU A 1004 -34.33 -14.62 -15.93
C LEU A 1004 -34.10 -15.89 -16.78
N ASP A 1005 -34.62 -17.03 -16.34
CA ASP A 1005 -34.58 -18.23 -17.16
C ASP A 1005 -35.39 -18.06 -18.46
N HIS A 1006 -34.89 -18.63 -19.55
CA HIS A 1006 -35.61 -18.64 -20.83
C HIS A 1006 -36.90 -19.48 -20.70
N ASN A 1007 -38.05 -18.85 -20.93
CA ASN A 1007 -39.32 -19.55 -21.02
C ASN A 1007 -39.47 -20.20 -22.42
N TRP A 1008 -38.90 -21.40 -22.57
CA TRP A 1008 -38.93 -22.16 -23.81
C TRP A 1008 -40.34 -22.67 -24.14
N GLY A 1009 -40.80 -22.45 -25.36
CA GLY A 1009 -42.03 -23.05 -25.89
C GLY A 1009 -41.95 -24.57 -26.03
N ALA A 1010 -43.06 -25.18 -26.47
CA ALA A 1010 -43.11 -26.60 -26.77
C ALA A 1010 -42.14 -27.01 -27.89
N TRP A 1011 -41.61 -28.23 -27.81
CA TRP A 1011 -40.85 -28.83 -28.91
C TRP A 1011 -41.77 -29.18 -30.07
N THR A 1012 -41.33 -28.88 -31.29
CA THR A 1012 -42.09 -29.06 -32.54
C THR A 1012 -41.24 -29.89 -33.50
N SER A 1013 -41.78 -30.96 -34.09
CA SER A 1013 -41.03 -31.75 -35.07
C SER A 1013 -40.69 -30.92 -36.32
N ASN A 1014 -39.48 -31.09 -36.83
CA ASN A 1014 -39.02 -30.51 -38.10
C ASN A 1014 -39.22 -31.48 -39.29
N GLU A 1015 -39.80 -32.68 -39.05
CA GLU A 1015 -40.05 -33.78 -40.01
C GLU A 1015 -38.79 -34.41 -40.65
N ASP A 1016 -37.59 -33.91 -40.35
CA ASP A 1016 -36.29 -34.38 -40.86
C ASP A 1016 -35.53 -35.32 -39.92
N GLY A 1017 -36.14 -35.70 -38.80
CA GLY A 1017 -35.49 -36.43 -37.70
C GLY A 1017 -35.00 -35.53 -36.56
N THR A 1018 -35.28 -34.22 -36.60
CA THR A 1018 -35.02 -33.27 -35.52
C THR A 1018 -36.29 -32.55 -35.06
N HIS A 1019 -36.22 -31.83 -33.93
CA HIS A 1019 -37.30 -31.01 -33.39
C HIS A 1019 -36.77 -29.69 -32.81
N THR A 1020 -37.57 -28.63 -32.87
CA THR A 1020 -37.20 -27.26 -32.45
C THR A 1020 -38.14 -26.65 -31.41
N ARG A 1021 -37.58 -25.76 -30.56
CA ARG A 1021 -38.36 -24.85 -29.70
C ARG A 1021 -37.72 -23.47 -29.61
N THR A 1022 -38.54 -22.47 -29.32
CA THR A 1022 -38.15 -21.04 -29.27
C THR A 1022 -38.52 -20.43 -27.93
N CYS A 1023 -37.71 -19.50 -27.43
CA CYS A 1023 -38.05 -18.72 -26.23
C CYS A 1023 -39.29 -17.85 -26.50
N THR A 1024 -40.22 -17.79 -25.54
CA THR A 1024 -41.51 -17.10 -25.66
C THR A 1024 -41.54 -15.70 -25.02
N VAL A 1025 -40.40 -15.22 -24.53
CA VAL A 1025 -40.27 -13.88 -23.91
C VAL A 1025 -40.09 -12.81 -24.99
N ASP A 1026 -40.96 -11.80 -25.00
CA ASP A 1026 -40.92 -10.69 -25.95
C ASP A 1026 -39.54 -9.99 -25.95
N GLY A 1027 -38.96 -9.80 -27.15
CA GLY A 1027 -37.66 -9.17 -27.35
C GLY A 1027 -36.43 -10.08 -27.21
N CYS A 1028 -36.59 -11.36 -26.83
CA CYS A 1028 -35.47 -12.30 -26.70
C CYS A 1028 -34.88 -12.70 -28.06
N SER A 1029 -33.71 -12.16 -28.41
CA SER A 1029 -32.98 -12.49 -29.65
C SER A 1029 -32.15 -13.78 -29.58
N ALA A 1030 -32.09 -14.44 -28.42
CA ALA A 1030 -31.32 -15.66 -28.19
C ALA A 1030 -32.05 -16.95 -28.64
N GLY A 1031 -31.97 -17.24 -29.93
CA GLY A 1031 -31.83 -18.60 -30.50
C GLY A 1031 -32.99 -19.61 -30.35
N THR A 1032 -33.44 -20.16 -31.49
CA THR A 1032 -34.09 -21.47 -31.54
C THR A 1032 -33.13 -22.58 -31.06
N GLN A 1033 -33.64 -23.52 -30.27
CA GLN A 1033 -32.94 -24.78 -29.99
C GLN A 1033 -33.40 -25.86 -30.98
N THR A 1034 -32.48 -26.70 -31.48
CA THR A 1034 -32.76 -27.86 -32.35
C THR A 1034 -32.08 -29.08 -31.76
N GLU A 1035 -32.82 -30.17 -31.57
CA GLU A 1035 -32.30 -31.46 -31.08
C GLU A 1035 -32.78 -32.63 -31.96
N ASN A 1036 -32.03 -33.74 -31.95
CA ASN A 1036 -32.38 -34.94 -32.72
C ASN A 1036 -33.49 -35.73 -32.02
N CYS A 1037 -34.41 -36.31 -32.80
CA CYS A 1037 -35.43 -37.21 -32.29
C CYS A 1037 -34.80 -38.48 -31.70
N ILE A 1038 -35.19 -38.82 -30.46
CA ILE A 1038 -34.77 -40.04 -29.75
C ILE A 1038 -35.96 -40.96 -29.49
N ASP A 1039 -35.76 -42.27 -29.67
CA ASP A 1039 -36.68 -43.34 -29.31
C ASP A 1039 -35.94 -44.29 -28.35
N ALA A 1040 -35.91 -43.92 -27.08
CA ALA A 1040 -35.28 -44.69 -26.01
C ALA A 1040 -36.20 -45.81 -25.51
N ASN A 1041 -37.52 -45.62 -25.63
CA ASN A 1041 -38.52 -46.61 -25.20
C ASN A 1041 -38.72 -47.76 -26.23
N LYS A 1042 -38.32 -47.53 -27.49
CA LYS A 1042 -38.42 -48.42 -28.67
C LYS A 1042 -39.84 -48.69 -29.18
N ASP A 1043 -40.75 -47.72 -29.10
CA ASP A 1043 -42.11 -47.80 -29.67
C ASP A 1043 -42.22 -47.24 -31.09
N HIS A 1044 -41.08 -46.88 -31.70
CA HIS A 1044 -40.92 -46.25 -33.00
C HIS A 1044 -41.30 -44.76 -33.06
N LYS A 1045 -41.45 -44.07 -31.92
CA LYS A 1045 -41.72 -42.62 -31.87
C LYS A 1045 -40.66 -41.86 -31.10
N CYS A 1046 -40.61 -40.55 -31.36
CA CYS A 1046 -39.77 -39.67 -30.59
C CYS A 1046 -40.36 -39.42 -29.19
N ASP A 1047 -39.64 -39.80 -28.15
CA ASP A 1047 -40.00 -39.58 -26.74
C ASP A 1047 -40.21 -38.10 -26.37
N ILE A 1048 -39.73 -37.15 -27.19
CA ILE A 1048 -39.75 -35.70 -26.92
C ILE A 1048 -40.87 -34.98 -27.69
N CYS A 1049 -41.22 -35.44 -28.90
CA CYS A 1049 -42.18 -34.74 -29.78
C CYS A 1049 -43.21 -35.65 -30.47
N ASP A 1050 -43.34 -36.91 -30.03
CA ASP A 1050 -44.25 -37.95 -30.54
C ASP A 1050 -44.15 -38.29 -32.05
N TYR A 1051 -43.20 -37.69 -32.77
CA TYR A 1051 -42.98 -37.93 -34.20
C TYR A 1051 -42.57 -39.38 -34.47
N ILE A 1052 -43.24 -40.04 -35.42
CA ILE A 1052 -42.98 -41.44 -35.79
C ILE A 1052 -41.64 -41.51 -36.52
N ILE A 1053 -40.64 -42.16 -35.91
CA ILE A 1053 -39.27 -42.26 -36.43
C ILE A 1053 -39.16 -43.39 -37.47
N SER A 1054 -39.92 -44.48 -37.30
CA SER A 1054 -39.89 -45.64 -38.21
C SER A 1054 -41.17 -46.49 -38.14
N GLU A 1055 -41.27 -47.53 -38.97
CA GLU A 1055 -42.34 -48.54 -38.91
C GLU A 1055 -41.77 -49.91 -38.49
N CYS A 1056 -42.64 -50.81 -38.03
CA CYS A 1056 -42.23 -52.15 -37.59
C CYS A 1056 -41.93 -53.09 -38.77
N ALA A 1057 -40.70 -53.64 -38.84
CA ALA A 1057 -40.29 -54.67 -39.81
C ALA A 1057 -39.90 -56.00 -39.14
N ASP A 1058 -40.12 -57.13 -39.84
CA ASP A 1058 -39.75 -58.51 -39.49
C ASP A 1058 -38.89 -59.08 -40.64
N ASP A 1059 -37.63 -58.69 -40.65
CA ASP A 1059 -36.66 -59.08 -41.68
C ASP A 1059 -36.14 -60.50 -41.41
N ASN A 1060 -36.12 -60.92 -40.14
CA ASN A 1060 -35.66 -62.25 -39.72
C ASN A 1060 -36.69 -63.39 -39.94
N LYS A 1061 -37.99 -63.05 -40.08
CA LYS A 1061 -39.15 -63.93 -40.32
C LYS A 1061 -39.55 -64.84 -39.15
N ASP A 1062 -39.33 -64.41 -37.91
CA ASP A 1062 -39.82 -65.08 -36.68
C ASP A 1062 -41.23 -64.64 -36.26
N HIS A 1063 -41.90 -63.82 -37.08
CA HIS A 1063 -43.22 -63.22 -36.86
C HIS A 1063 -43.24 -62.11 -35.79
N LYS A 1064 -42.08 -61.50 -35.45
CA LYS A 1064 -41.97 -60.33 -34.56
C LYS A 1064 -41.18 -59.20 -35.20
N CYS A 1065 -41.38 -57.98 -34.73
CA CYS A 1065 -40.59 -56.85 -35.18
C CYS A 1065 -39.15 -56.92 -34.63
N ASP A 1066 -38.15 -56.80 -35.51
CA ASP A 1066 -36.73 -56.82 -35.15
C ASP A 1066 -36.29 -55.66 -34.23
N TYR A 1067 -36.97 -54.50 -34.31
CA TYR A 1067 -36.62 -53.32 -33.53
C TYR A 1067 -37.28 -53.27 -32.14
N CYS A 1068 -38.62 -53.46 -32.08
CA CYS A 1068 -39.41 -53.35 -30.86
C CYS A 1068 -39.88 -54.70 -30.26
N GLY A 1069 -39.61 -55.83 -30.91
CA GLY A 1069 -40.00 -57.18 -30.45
C GLY A 1069 -41.49 -57.50 -30.52
N LYS A 1070 -42.34 -56.58 -30.97
CA LYS A 1070 -43.80 -56.74 -31.05
C LYS A 1070 -44.17 -57.83 -32.07
N LYS A 1071 -45.02 -58.80 -31.69
CA LYS A 1071 -45.53 -59.82 -32.61
C LYS A 1071 -46.34 -59.19 -33.74
N LEU A 1072 -46.01 -59.51 -34.99
CA LEU A 1072 -46.62 -58.93 -36.18
C LEU A 1072 -47.63 -59.85 -36.88
N THR A 1073 -47.39 -61.17 -36.94
CA THR A 1073 -48.29 -62.12 -37.62
C THR A 1073 -48.39 -63.49 -36.91
N GLU A 1074 -49.29 -64.36 -37.39
CA GLU A 1074 -49.45 -65.76 -36.94
C GLU A 1074 -49.00 -66.74 -38.04
N HIS A 1075 -48.70 -67.99 -37.67
CA HIS A 1075 -48.32 -69.03 -38.63
C HIS A 1075 -49.48 -69.43 -39.56
N THR A 1076 -49.19 -69.63 -40.85
CA THR A 1076 -50.17 -70.00 -41.88
C THR A 1076 -49.58 -70.97 -42.92
N GLY A 1077 -50.43 -71.76 -43.60
CA GLY A 1077 -50.04 -72.74 -44.62
C GLY A 1077 -49.90 -74.19 -44.11
N GLY A 1078 -49.75 -75.15 -45.03
CA GLY A 1078 -49.62 -76.58 -44.73
C GLY A 1078 -50.94 -77.31 -44.43
N LYS A 1079 -50.92 -78.65 -44.50
CA LYS A 1079 -52.11 -79.50 -44.28
C LYS A 1079 -51.79 -80.69 -43.37
N ALA A 1080 -52.51 -80.80 -42.25
CA ALA A 1080 -52.34 -81.90 -41.29
C ALA A 1080 -52.93 -83.24 -41.79
N THR A 1081 -52.41 -84.34 -41.25
CA THR A 1081 -52.88 -85.70 -41.49
C THR A 1081 -53.30 -86.35 -40.16
N CYS A 1082 -53.76 -87.60 -40.18
CA CYS A 1082 -54.05 -88.36 -38.97
C CYS A 1082 -52.79 -88.77 -38.16
N LYS A 1083 -51.60 -88.29 -38.54
CA LYS A 1083 -50.32 -88.57 -37.87
C LYS A 1083 -49.36 -87.38 -37.79
N ASP A 1084 -49.36 -86.48 -38.77
CA ASP A 1084 -48.41 -85.35 -38.87
C ASP A 1084 -49.13 -83.99 -38.83
N LYS A 1085 -48.54 -83.02 -38.11
CA LYS A 1085 -49.06 -81.65 -37.96
C LYS A 1085 -48.79 -80.79 -39.20
N ALA A 1086 -49.49 -79.67 -39.35
CA ALA A 1086 -49.26 -78.76 -40.48
C ALA A 1086 -47.90 -78.05 -40.33
N LYS A 1087 -47.25 -77.71 -41.46
CA LYS A 1087 -46.01 -76.91 -41.50
C LYS A 1087 -46.30 -75.52 -42.05
N CYS A 1088 -45.85 -74.50 -41.32
CA CYS A 1088 -46.01 -73.09 -41.71
C CYS A 1088 -45.23 -72.83 -43.00
N GLU A 1089 -45.88 -72.25 -44.01
CA GLU A 1089 -45.27 -71.96 -45.31
C GLU A 1089 -44.34 -70.73 -45.26
N VAL A 1090 -44.42 -69.91 -44.21
CA VAL A 1090 -43.60 -68.71 -44.02
C VAL A 1090 -42.27 -69.01 -43.31
N CYS A 1091 -42.31 -69.77 -42.22
CA CYS A 1091 -41.15 -70.03 -41.35
C CYS A 1091 -40.72 -71.51 -41.26
N GLY A 1092 -41.49 -72.45 -41.84
CA GLY A 1092 -41.16 -73.88 -41.88
C GLY A 1092 -41.47 -74.69 -40.61
N ALA A 1093 -41.87 -74.06 -39.51
CA ALA A 1093 -42.17 -74.74 -38.24
C ALA A 1093 -43.45 -75.58 -38.26
N GLU A 1094 -43.49 -76.65 -37.47
CA GLU A 1094 -44.69 -77.48 -37.26
C GLU A 1094 -45.67 -76.82 -36.28
N TYR A 1095 -46.94 -76.72 -36.63
CA TYR A 1095 -47.98 -76.04 -35.86
C TYR A 1095 -49.38 -76.66 -36.08
N GLY A 1096 -50.34 -76.30 -35.22
CA GLY A 1096 -51.70 -76.85 -35.24
C GLY A 1096 -51.82 -78.25 -34.63
N GLU A 1097 -52.93 -78.93 -34.88
CA GLU A 1097 -53.23 -80.29 -34.42
C GLU A 1097 -53.40 -81.29 -35.57
N LEU A 1098 -53.36 -82.59 -35.26
CA LEU A 1098 -53.59 -83.66 -36.23
C LEU A 1098 -55.05 -83.70 -36.71
N ASP A 1099 -55.28 -84.09 -37.97
CA ASP A 1099 -56.63 -84.28 -38.53
C ASP A 1099 -57.05 -85.77 -38.48
N PRO A 1100 -57.95 -86.18 -37.56
CA PRO A 1100 -58.31 -87.59 -37.38
C PRO A 1100 -59.12 -88.20 -38.52
N LYS A 1101 -59.61 -87.40 -39.48
CA LYS A 1101 -60.50 -87.85 -40.57
C LYS A 1101 -59.77 -88.10 -41.89
N ASN A 1102 -58.51 -87.65 -41.98
CA ASN A 1102 -57.71 -87.72 -43.20
C ASN A 1102 -56.94 -89.05 -43.30
N HIS A 1103 -57.68 -90.16 -43.43
CA HIS A 1103 -57.14 -91.54 -43.47
C HIS A 1103 -56.64 -91.95 -44.86
N THR A 1104 -55.41 -92.44 -44.93
CA THR A 1104 -54.88 -93.06 -46.14
C THR A 1104 -55.25 -94.55 -46.22
N ASN A 1105 -55.82 -94.96 -47.37
CA ASN A 1105 -56.07 -96.36 -47.75
C ASN A 1105 -57.04 -97.16 -46.83
N LEU A 1106 -58.29 -96.70 -46.70
CA LEU A 1106 -59.38 -97.41 -46.00
C LEU A 1106 -60.01 -98.50 -46.91
N LYS A 1107 -60.01 -99.76 -46.47
CA LYS A 1107 -60.50 -100.95 -47.20
C LYS A 1107 -61.85 -101.42 -46.68
N HIS A 1108 -62.70 -101.98 -47.56
CA HIS A 1108 -64.07 -102.41 -47.24
C HIS A 1108 -64.25 -103.94 -47.20
N PHE A 1109 -65.08 -104.45 -46.28
CA PHE A 1109 -65.41 -105.86 -46.08
C PHE A 1109 -66.94 -106.04 -45.87
N PRO A 1110 -67.67 -106.73 -46.78
CA PRO A 1110 -69.13 -106.87 -46.72
C PRO A 1110 -69.62 -107.92 -45.70
N ALA A 1111 -70.87 -107.79 -45.28
CA ALA A 1111 -71.54 -108.69 -44.34
C ALA A 1111 -71.78 -110.12 -44.89
N LYS A 1112 -71.81 -111.11 -43.99
CA LYS A 1112 -72.10 -112.52 -44.29
C LYS A 1112 -72.98 -113.13 -43.20
N ALA A 1113 -74.10 -113.75 -43.56
CA ALA A 1113 -75.06 -114.27 -42.58
C ALA A 1113 -74.54 -115.50 -41.80
N ALA A 1114 -74.84 -115.55 -40.50
CA ALA A 1114 -74.58 -116.71 -39.65
C ALA A 1114 -75.58 -117.85 -39.94
N THR A 1115 -75.12 -119.09 -39.88
CA THR A 1115 -75.96 -120.28 -40.03
C THR A 1115 -76.04 -121.06 -38.72
N LYS A 1116 -76.80 -122.17 -38.69
CA LYS A 1116 -76.78 -123.09 -37.54
C LYS A 1116 -75.40 -123.75 -37.32
N THR A 1117 -74.48 -123.70 -38.29
CA THR A 1117 -73.15 -124.36 -38.23
C THR A 1117 -71.94 -123.43 -38.37
N THR A 1118 -72.08 -122.24 -38.96
CA THR A 1118 -71.00 -121.25 -39.15
C THR A 1118 -71.37 -119.85 -38.64
N GLU A 1119 -70.39 -119.13 -38.11
CA GLU A 1119 -70.55 -117.73 -37.71
C GLU A 1119 -70.56 -116.81 -38.95
N GLY A 1120 -71.26 -115.68 -38.80
CA GLY A 1120 -71.34 -114.61 -39.79
C GLY A 1120 -70.44 -113.43 -39.44
N ASN A 1121 -70.50 -112.38 -40.25
CA ASN A 1121 -69.90 -111.08 -39.95
C ASN A 1121 -70.81 -109.94 -40.40
N ILE A 1122 -70.72 -108.78 -39.73
CA ILE A 1122 -71.30 -107.52 -40.21
C ILE A 1122 -70.40 -106.87 -41.27
N GLU A 1123 -70.90 -105.83 -41.92
CA GLU A 1123 -70.15 -104.99 -42.86
C GLU A 1123 -69.21 -104.04 -42.10
N TYR A 1124 -67.96 -103.87 -42.54
CA TYR A 1124 -66.97 -103.00 -41.88
C TYR A 1124 -65.84 -102.55 -42.82
N TRP A 1125 -65.10 -101.54 -42.36
CA TRP A 1125 -63.91 -100.98 -43.02
C TRP A 1125 -62.67 -101.12 -42.14
N TYR A 1126 -61.47 -101.09 -42.75
CA TYR A 1126 -60.18 -101.17 -42.04
C TYR A 1126 -59.15 -100.24 -42.68
N CYS A 1127 -58.43 -99.45 -41.86
CA CYS A 1127 -57.40 -98.52 -42.34
C CYS A 1127 -56.00 -99.13 -42.16
N ASP A 1128 -55.25 -99.27 -43.25
CA ASP A 1128 -53.85 -99.72 -43.19
C ASP A 1128 -52.96 -98.73 -42.42
N GLY A 1129 -53.21 -97.42 -42.54
CA GLY A 1129 -52.36 -96.37 -41.99
C GLY A 1129 -52.41 -96.23 -40.46
N CYS A 1130 -53.56 -96.50 -39.83
CA CYS A 1130 -53.73 -96.43 -38.37
C CYS A 1130 -54.07 -97.78 -37.71
N GLY A 1131 -54.24 -98.86 -38.48
CA GLY A 1131 -54.43 -100.22 -37.98
C GLY A 1131 -55.80 -100.53 -37.34
N LYS A 1132 -56.81 -99.70 -37.61
CA LYS A 1132 -58.11 -99.71 -36.92
C LYS A 1132 -59.27 -100.14 -37.83
N TYR A 1133 -60.32 -100.65 -37.20
CA TYR A 1133 -61.56 -101.11 -37.85
C TYR A 1133 -62.69 -100.11 -37.62
N TYR A 1134 -63.58 -99.93 -38.60
CA TYR A 1134 -64.62 -98.91 -38.61
C TYR A 1134 -65.94 -99.49 -39.13
N SER A 1135 -67.07 -98.99 -38.62
CA SER A 1135 -68.42 -99.38 -39.07
C SER A 1135 -68.95 -98.56 -40.24
N ASP A 1136 -68.18 -97.57 -40.71
CA ASP A 1136 -68.54 -96.63 -41.76
C ASP A 1136 -67.41 -96.43 -42.78
N LYS A 1137 -67.80 -96.17 -44.03
CA LYS A 1137 -66.90 -95.86 -45.15
C LYS A 1137 -66.05 -94.60 -45.00
N ASP A 1138 -66.39 -93.72 -44.05
CA ASP A 1138 -65.70 -92.46 -43.83
C ASP A 1138 -64.68 -92.56 -42.66
N GLY A 1139 -64.55 -93.75 -42.04
CA GLY A 1139 -63.55 -94.03 -41.01
C GLY A 1139 -63.77 -93.28 -39.69
N THR A 1140 -65.01 -92.94 -39.36
CA THR A 1140 -65.34 -92.06 -38.22
C THR A 1140 -65.85 -92.79 -36.98
N LYS A 1141 -66.37 -94.01 -37.12
CA LYS A 1141 -66.94 -94.83 -36.03
C LYS A 1141 -66.14 -96.11 -35.86
N GLU A 1142 -65.07 -96.00 -35.09
CA GLU A 1142 -64.19 -97.12 -34.75
C GLU A 1142 -64.97 -98.23 -34.01
N ILE A 1143 -64.76 -99.47 -34.45
CA ILE A 1143 -65.30 -100.68 -33.83
C ILE A 1143 -64.16 -101.65 -33.52
N LYS A 1144 -64.36 -102.58 -32.59
CA LYS A 1144 -63.35 -103.60 -32.33
C LYS A 1144 -63.53 -104.74 -33.33
N LYS A 1145 -62.42 -105.41 -33.65
CA LYS A 1145 -62.43 -106.58 -34.55
C LYS A 1145 -63.40 -107.69 -34.10
N ALA A 1146 -63.59 -107.85 -32.79
CA ALA A 1146 -64.54 -108.82 -32.23
C ALA A 1146 -66.01 -108.49 -32.56
N ASP A 1147 -66.35 -107.19 -32.60
CA ASP A 1147 -67.71 -106.71 -32.88
C ASP A 1147 -68.13 -106.97 -34.35
N THR A 1148 -67.16 -107.35 -35.21
CA THR A 1148 -67.44 -107.69 -36.61
C THR A 1148 -68.12 -109.06 -36.79
N ILE A 1149 -68.18 -109.91 -35.76
CA ILE A 1149 -68.57 -111.34 -35.85
C ILE A 1149 -69.99 -111.60 -35.32
N THR A 1150 -70.75 -112.50 -35.94
CA THR A 1150 -72.15 -112.82 -35.57
C THR A 1150 -72.35 -114.32 -35.24
N THR A 1151 -72.95 -114.61 -34.07
CA THR A 1151 -73.10 -115.97 -33.52
C THR A 1151 -74.30 -116.78 -34.05
N LYS A 1152 -74.34 -118.09 -33.77
CA LYS A 1152 -75.31 -119.08 -34.30
C LYS A 1152 -76.66 -119.11 -33.53
N LEU A 1153 -77.77 -119.50 -34.21
CA LEU A 1153 -79.18 -119.35 -33.77
C LEU A 1153 -79.75 -120.47 -32.83
N LYS A 1154 -80.79 -120.17 -32.01
CA LYS A 1154 -81.53 -121.06 -31.05
C LYS A 1154 -83.07 -120.75 -30.97
N ASP A 1155 -83.85 -121.52 -30.19
CA ASP A 1155 -85.32 -121.80 -30.36
C ASP A 1155 -86.30 -121.35 -29.20
N ASP A 1156 -87.63 -121.58 -29.36
CA ASP A 1156 -88.81 -121.49 -28.40
C ASP A 1156 -89.83 -120.29 -28.42
N SER A 1157 -90.96 -120.37 -27.66
CA SER A 1157 -92.35 -120.05 -28.16
C SER A 1157 -93.37 -119.15 -27.36
N LYS A 1158 -94.38 -118.61 -28.09
CA LYS A 1158 -95.77 -118.07 -27.73
C LYS A 1158 -96.03 -116.59 -27.30
N SER A 1159 -97.29 -116.12 -27.50
CA SER A 1159 -97.83 -114.71 -27.58
C SER A 1159 -99.16 -114.52 -26.76
N PRO A 1160 -99.82 -113.32 -26.55
CA PRO A 1160 -100.70 -112.65 -27.57
C PRO A 1160 -101.03 -111.09 -27.49
N GLN A 1161 -101.34 -110.46 -28.65
CA GLN A 1161 -102.42 -109.44 -29.02
C GLN A 1161 -102.61 -108.05 -28.31
N THR A 1162 -103.19 -106.93 -28.87
CA THR A 1162 -103.61 -106.42 -30.24
C THR A 1162 -104.04 -104.91 -30.25
N GLY A 1163 -103.88 -104.21 -31.40
CA GLY A 1163 -104.74 -103.09 -31.92
C GLY A 1163 -104.37 -101.62 -31.59
N ASP A 1164 -104.68 -100.59 -32.39
CA ASP A 1164 -105.05 -100.46 -33.83
C ASP A 1164 -104.85 -98.97 -34.32
N SER A 1165 -105.29 -98.63 -35.52
CA SER A 1165 -104.88 -97.50 -36.39
C SER A 1165 -106.09 -96.61 -36.81
N SER A 1166 -106.05 -95.56 -37.66
CA SER A 1166 -105.04 -94.74 -38.38
C SER A 1166 -105.74 -93.47 -38.95
N ASN A 1167 -105.02 -92.44 -39.45
CA ASN A 1167 -105.34 -91.52 -40.59
C ASN A 1167 -104.38 -90.29 -40.61
N LEU A 1168 -103.85 -89.75 -41.72
CA LEU A 1168 -104.23 -89.76 -43.15
C LEU A 1168 -105.39 -88.82 -43.56
N ALA A 1169 -105.41 -87.60 -43.02
CA ALA A 1169 -106.14 -86.49 -43.62
C ALA A 1169 -105.26 -85.74 -44.66
N LEU A 1170 -105.57 -85.97 -45.94
CA LEU A 1170 -105.78 -84.92 -46.96
C LEU A 1170 -104.70 -83.83 -47.05
N TRP A 1171 -103.65 -83.94 -47.88
CA TRP A 1171 -103.67 -84.23 -49.33
C TRP A 1171 -104.45 -83.20 -50.20
N LEU A 1172 -104.93 -82.07 -49.63
CA LEU A 1172 -105.70 -81.04 -50.37
C LEU A 1172 -105.45 -79.59 -49.90
N ALA A 1173 -104.32 -78.99 -50.31
CA ALA A 1173 -104.06 -77.53 -50.38
C ALA A 1173 -102.59 -77.30 -50.85
N LEU A 1174 -102.20 -77.62 -52.08
CA LEU A 1174 -102.45 -76.82 -53.30
C LEU A 1174 -102.12 -75.32 -53.15
N LEU A 1175 -101.07 -74.93 -53.88
CA LEU A 1175 -100.96 -73.71 -54.71
C LEU A 1175 -100.67 -72.33 -54.08
N PHE A 1176 -99.64 -71.69 -54.66
CA PHE A 1176 -99.31 -70.25 -54.72
C PHE A 1176 -99.11 -69.49 -53.39
N VAL A 1177 -97.89 -69.08 -53.00
CA VAL A 1177 -97.00 -68.03 -53.57
C VAL A 1177 -97.31 -66.60 -53.07
N SER A 1178 -96.24 -65.96 -52.54
CA SER A 1178 -96.05 -64.52 -52.28
C SER A 1178 -96.79 -63.87 -51.08
N GLY A 1179 -96.08 -63.00 -50.35
CA GLY A 1179 -96.64 -62.13 -49.31
C GLY A 1179 -95.62 -61.68 -48.26
N GLY A 1180 -95.48 -60.37 -48.04
CA GLY A 1180 -94.50 -59.70 -47.16
C GLY A 1180 -94.45 -60.14 -45.68
N ALA A 1181 -93.36 -59.92 -44.92
CA ALA A 1181 -92.69 -58.65 -44.55
C ALA A 1181 -93.21 -58.02 -43.22
N ALA A 1182 -92.37 -58.00 -42.17
CA ALA A 1182 -92.43 -57.18 -40.93
C ALA A 1182 -91.37 -57.67 -39.90
N ILE A 1183 -90.88 -56.96 -38.87
CA ILE A 1183 -90.55 -55.52 -38.66
C ILE A 1183 -89.62 -55.39 -37.42
N ARG A 1184 -88.67 -54.44 -37.46
CA ARG A 1184 -87.91 -53.69 -36.43
C ARG A 1184 -87.57 -54.20 -34.99
N THR A 1185 -86.32 -53.89 -34.68
CA THR A 1185 -85.63 -53.48 -33.43
C THR A 1185 -86.23 -52.34 -32.57
N THR A 1186 -85.79 -52.21 -31.30
CA THR A 1186 -85.36 -50.98 -30.55
C THR A 1186 -84.90 -51.34 -29.11
N ALA A 1187 -84.21 -50.53 -28.26
CA ALA A 1187 -84.18 -49.07 -28.06
C ALA A 1187 -82.94 -48.48 -27.30
N VAL A 1188 -82.82 -47.12 -27.25
CA VAL A 1188 -82.06 -46.22 -26.31
C VAL A 1188 -80.49 -46.16 -26.37
N SER A 1189 -79.75 -45.03 -26.29
CA SER A 1189 -79.93 -43.62 -26.76
C SER A 1189 -78.63 -42.73 -26.72
N ARG A 1190 -78.26 -42.06 -27.83
CA ARG A 1190 -77.76 -40.64 -28.04
C ARG A 1190 -76.70 -39.96 -27.11
N LYS A 1191 -75.82 -39.02 -27.55
CA LYS A 1191 -75.29 -38.55 -28.89
C LYS A 1191 -74.26 -37.37 -28.78
N LYS A 1192 -73.21 -37.34 -29.64
CA LYS A 1192 -72.57 -36.16 -30.36
C LYS A 1192 -72.03 -34.93 -29.56
N LYS A 1193 -71.08 -34.09 -30.04
CA LYS A 1193 -70.26 -33.94 -31.29
C LYS A 1193 -68.97 -33.13 -30.95
N TYR A 1194 -67.76 -33.52 -31.42
CA TYR A 1194 -66.97 -32.95 -32.55
C TYR A 1194 -66.33 -31.54 -32.43
N ASN A 1195 -65.04 -31.49 -32.77
CA ASN A 1195 -64.28 -30.61 -33.69
C ASN A 1195 -64.70 -29.13 -33.84
N LYS A 1196 -63.74 -28.21 -34.03
CA LYS A 1196 -62.49 -28.39 -34.80
C LYS A 1196 -61.36 -27.53 -34.27
#